data_AF-A0A1V5W3K6-F1
#
_entry.id   AF-A0A1V5W3K6-F1
#
_cell.length_a   1.000
_cell.length_b   1.000
_cell.length_c   1.000
_cell.angle_alpha   90.00
_cell.angle_beta   90.00
_cell.angle_gamma   90.00
#
_symmetry.space_group_name_H-M   'P 1'
#
loop_
_entity.id
_entity.type
_entity.pdbx_description
1 polymer ?
#
loop_
_entity_poly.entity_id
_entity_poly.type
_entity_poly.pdbx_seq_one_letter_code
_entity_poly.pdbx_strand_id
1 'polypeptide(L)'
;MKRLFSLFFILLPIIAYSSDAPVERWNLRVERLQKIAEELSHIQQSCEAEKIIADEIKSSKEFIALLNRYNLKDNSLSSDTKKYNIAEIENQVREIAPPVFSIYFSLEMLKSSQDPETKEKVKNDINQYLQSQNLPIIKKDSKVSEDLSRKYIIHTYSLKYDEIKKATIDKILSEVQYELSRSDYKTTDEDIAILISTIAQKICEKPLLSFEDFYEKNLIDIPQWQNYLQERNHEKAKLKAAIEFANSENIKLSDAEKDRGIGQIDSAIFKTAASEIIMASESSRSNTSISHNSLEYIVPDFSNFSKALSDIDKYRKGLIVSISGLEDKQYIKKASNNFKGIAIRYISPYEKHYAKEKERINSLKKQNKAMIYNEEIFNISEKQFLDLKEKLNRYADMSAQFSETIYNACQKDERDIISMHESKLDYNLKTITFMSRLIEDSSNISLYAKKPIDIFKGIYNKLRVEMAALLVIEPLSNETRSLMRKETIGNYNESNSNFRTKSSAIITSSRRCYENFETNLSKKELKDKSREKNLEANLAQEEIDRLFQSAEKLTAIFSSMTYTQESFKKYLSTYNQIYNDINSGNNIDSYLQTINSGSIISLVSDFDPARIDAEKKIRTILKTEATSSLSSAIALMQYYSRMKIEIKFKWSDAEINKIKEELKSEPGIVVSSWKMNSSNYRQIDQNIAESLKKIIAKKTWNPSSEINSSQAEKFTAGENLEFYLQLPTGWQRANNTLKENLSLEIVSPDRDAKIIIHAQKTQESVEEISKQWTNSMGFEPLSKEWKKEKEKDFLISASKATNGKIMGSYLIEKNGYVIIISGIASTKRYSGLNKYLKEIFNSLTF
;
A
#
# COMPACT_ATOMS: atom_id res chain seq x y z
N MET A 1 -34.33 19.69 23.36
CA MET A 1 -32.99 19.16 23.73
C MET A 1 -32.82 17.65 23.54
N LYS A 2 -33.80 16.77 23.81
CA LYS A 2 -33.64 15.30 23.62
C LYS A 2 -33.52 14.79 22.16
N ARG A 3 -33.94 15.57 21.16
CA ARG A 3 -33.80 15.22 19.72
C ARG A 3 -32.45 15.61 19.10
N LEU A 4 -31.62 16.40 19.79
CA LEU A 4 -30.28 16.78 19.33
C LEU A 4 -29.22 15.74 19.70
N PHE A 5 -29.43 14.99 20.79
CA PHE A 5 -28.51 13.94 21.23
C PHE A 5 -28.57 12.65 20.38
N SER A 6 -29.73 12.31 19.79
CA SER A 6 -29.83 11.13 18.89
C SER A 6 -29.25 11.38 17.50
N LEU A 7 -29.17 12.65 17.07
CA LEU A 7 -28.54 13.04 15.81
C LEU A 7 -27.01 13.11 15.93
N PHE A 8 -26.47 13.40 17.13
CA PHE A 8 -25.03 13.45 17.36
C PHE A 8 -24.36 12.06 17.38
N PHE A 9 -25.09 10.98 17.70
CA PHE A 9 -24.57 9.60 17.63
C PHE A 9 -24.69 8.95 16.25
N ILE A 10 -25.50 9.52 15.34
CA ILE A 10 -25.59 9.11 13.93
C ILE A 10 -24.56 9.88 13.06
N LEU A 11 -23.93 10.91 13.63
CA LEU A 11 -22.88 11.72 13.03
C LEU A 11 -21.58 11.62 13.84
N LEU A 12 -21.16 10.40 14.21
CA LEU A 12 -19.72 10.19 14.38
C LEU A 12 -19.09 10.48 13.02
N PRO A 13 -18.16 11.44 12.94
CA PRO A 13 -17.63 11.88 11.67
C PRO A 13 -17.06 10.65 10.97
N ILE A 14 -17.19 10.67 9.65
CA ILE A 14 -16.24 10.04 8.76
C ILE A 14 -14.88 10.61 9.19
N ILE A 15 -14.25 9.99 10.18
CA ILE A 15 -12.92 10.35 10.66
C ILE A 15 -12.04 10.18 9.43
N ALA A 16 -11.26 11.23 9.20
CA ALA A 16 -10.38 11.36 8.07
C ALA A 16 -9.55 10.10 7.84
N TYR A 17 -9.39 9.79 6.55
CA TYR A 17 -8.54 8.83 5.88
C TYR A 17 -7.20 8.49 6.57
N SER A 18 -7.22 7.76 7.68
CA SER A 18 -6.04 7.08 8.23
C SER A 18 -6.25 5.57 8.14
N SER A 19 -5.16 4.82 7.93
CA SER A 19 -5.13 3.35 7.98
C SER A 19 -5.61 2.77 9.33
N ASP A 20 -5.79 3.62 10.35
CA ASP A 20 -6.11 3.23 11.72
C ASP A 20 -7.61 3.35 12.05
N ALA A 21 -8.42 3.91 11.15
CA ALA A 21 -9.84 4.13 11.38
C ALA A 21 -10.64 2.85 11.74
N PRO A 22 -10.38 1.66 11.15
CA PRO A 22 -11.02 0.42 11.58
C PRO A 22 -10.61 0.01 13.00
N VAL A 23 -9.32 0.07 13.33
CA VAL A 23 -8.80 -0.30 14.66
C VAL A 23 -9.39 0.59 15.74
N GLU A 24 -9.42 1.91 15.51
CA GLU A 24 -10.00 2.88 16.42
C GLU A 24 -11.50 2.63 16.67
N ARG A 25 -12.27 2.33 15.61
CA ARG A 25 -13.71 2.00 15.71
C ARG A 25 -13.96 0.82 16.64
N TRP A 26 -13.16 -0.24 16.53
CA TRP A 26 -13.31 -1.43 17.37
C TRP A 26 -12.80 -1.22 18.80
N ASN A 27 -11.77 -0.40 19.02
CA ASN A 27 -11.36 0.01 20.37
C ASN A 27 -12.50 0.75 21.09
N LEU A 28 -13.14 1.72 20.42
CA LEU A 28 -14.29 2.45 20.97
C LEU A 28 -15.47 1.51 21.28
N ARG A 29 -15.69 0.48 20.46
CA ARG A 29 -16.69 -0.56 20.72
C ARG A 29 -16.34 -1.36 21.98
N VAL A 30 -15.08 -1.77 22.15
CA VAL A 30 -14.62 -2.49 23.36
C VAL A 30 -14.86 -1.66 24.61
N GLU A 31 -14.49 -0.38 24.60
CA GLU A 31 -14.73 0.54 25.74
C GLU A 31 -16.22 0.67 26.06
N ARG A 32 -17.08 0.77 25.04
CA ARG A 32 -18.52 0.83 25.22
C ARG A 32 -19.08 -0.47 25.81
N LEU A 33 -18.67 -1.62 25.31
CA LEU A 33 -19.09 -2.92 25.82
C LEU A 33 -18.61 -3.15 27.27
N GLN A 34 -17.43 -2.65 27.63
CA GLN A 34 -16.93 -2.69 29.01
C GLN A 34 -17.83 -1.88 29.96
N LYS A 35 -18.24 -0.67 29.57
CA LYS A 35 -19.20 0.13 30.34
C LYS A 35 -20.55 -0.58 30.48
N ILE A 36 -21.03 -1.23 29.42
CA ILE A 36 -22.25 -2.03 29.47
C ILE A 36 -22.11 -3.22 30.45
N ALA A 37 -20.96 -3.91 30.43
CA ALA A 37 -20.69 -5.01 31.36
C ALA A 37 -20.69 -4.53 32.83
N GLU A 38 -20.09 -3.37 33.11
CA GLU A 38 -20.12 -2.74 34.43
C GLU A 38 -21.57 -2.40 34.84
N GLU A 39 -22.35 -1.78 33.97
CA GLU A 39 -23.76 -1.46 34.23
C GLU A 39 -24.60 -2.72 34.52
N LEU A 40 -24.39 -3.80 33.77
CA LEU A 40 -25.08 -5.08 33.96
C LEU A 40 -24.70 -5.74 35.30
N SER A 41 -23.44 -5.62 35.73
CA SER A 41 -22.95 -6.19 37.00
C SER A 41 -23.67 -5.64 38.25
N HIS A 42 -24.29 -4.47 38.12
CA HIS A 42 -25.09 -3.85 39.17
C HIS A 42 -26.57 -4.25 39.16
N ILE A 43 -27.02 -5.05 38.18
CA ILE A 43 -28.40 -5.50 38.04
C ILE A 43 -28.49 -6.96 38.48
N GLN A 44 -29.06 -7.20 39.65
CA GLN A 44 -29.36 -8.55 40.12
C GLN A 44 -30.25 -9.26 39.08
N GLN A 45 -29.77 -10.39 38.50
CA GLN A 45 -30.38 -11.22 37.43
C GLN A 45 -29.86 -11.04 35.97
N SER A 46 -28.72 -10.39 35.77
CA SER A 46 -28.08 -10.12 34.45
C SER A 46 -27.19 -11.24 33.87
N CYS A 47 -27.04 -12.40 34.53
CA CYS A 47 -25.96 -13.38 34.27
C CYS A 47 -25.78 -13.80 32.78
N GLU A 48 -26.86 -14.01 32.05
CA GLU A 48 -26.79 -14.40 30.63
C GLU A 48 -26.40 -13.23 29.71
N ALA A 49 -26.90 -12.02 29.99
CA ALA A 49 -26.54 -10.81 29.26
C ALA A 49 -25.07 -10.44 29.49
N GLU A 50 -24.56 -10.58 30.71
CA GLU A 50 -23.15 -10.35 31.04
C GLU A 50 -22.22 -11.28 30.26
N LYS A 51 -22.56 -12.57 30.21
CA LYS A 51 -21.77 -13.57 29.49
C LYS A 51 -21.65 -13.21 28.01
N ILE A 52 -22.76 -12.85 27.36
CA ILE A 52 -22.72 -12.50 25.93
C ILE A 52 -21.96 -11.20 25.70
N ILE A 53 -22.10 -10.18 26.55
CA ILE A 53 -21.28 -8.96 26.44
C ILE A 53 -19.79 -9.27 26.61
N ALA A 54 -19.41 -10.16 27.53
CA ALA A 54 -18.03 -10.59 27.70
C ALA A 54 -17.48 -11.33 26.47
N ASP A 55 -18.28 -12.21 25.86
CA ASP A 55 -17.93 -12.91 24.61
C ASP A 55 -17.76 -11.91 23.45
N GLU A 56 -18.58 -10.87 23.39
CA GLU A 56 -18.49 -9.82 22.37
C GLU A 56 -17.28 -8.89 22.57
N ILE A 57 -16.87 -8.62 23.82
CA ILE A 57 -15.60 -7.93 24.13
C ILE A 57 -14.42 -8.77 23.62
N LYS A 58 -14.44 -10.10 23.89
CA LYS A 58 -13.38 -11.01 23.44
C LYS A 58 -13.31 -11.05 21.91
N SER A 59 -14.45 -11.25 21.24
CA SER A 59 -14.56 -11.24 19.77
C SER A 59 -14.03 -9.93 19.17
N SER A 60 -14.35 -8.79 19.78
CA SER A 60 -13.86 -7.47 19.34
C SER A 60 -12.34 -7.34 19.47
N LYS A 61 -11.75 -7.84 20.56
CA LYS A 61 -10.28 -7.84 20.76
C LYS A 61 -9.55 -8.76 19.77
N GLU A 62 -10.12 -9.93 19.49
CA GLU A 62 -9.59 -10.85 18.46
C GLU A 62 -9.60 -10.20 17.08
N PHE A 63 -10.66 -9.48 16.74
CA PHE A 63 -10.73 -8.75 15.47
C PHE A 63 -9.75 -7.57 15.39
N ILE A 64 -9.55 -6.82 16.49
CA ILE A 64 -8.50 -5.79 16.56
C ILE A 64 -7.12 -6.40 16.29
N ALA A 65 -6.82 -7.58 16.86
CA ALA A 65 -5.56 -8.26 16.60
C ALA A 65 -5.40 -8.66 15.11
N LEU A 66 -6.50 -9.06 14.45
CA LEU A 66 -6.52 -9.35 13.02
C LEU A 66 -6.24 -8.07 12.18
N LEU A 67 -6.91 -6.95 12.50
CA LEU A 67 -6.70 -5.67 11.83
C LEU A 67 -5.27 -5.14 12.00
N ASN A 68 -4.69 -5.28 13.19
CA ASN A 68 -3.30 -4.88 13.45
C ASN A 68 -2.31 -5.70 12.60
N ARG A 69 -2.54 -7.01 12.44
CA ARG A 69 -1.74 -7.86 11.54
C ARG A 69 -1.87 -7.40 10.07
N TYR A 70 -3.07 -7.04 9.63
CA TYR A 70 -3.28 -6.48 8.30
C TYR A 70 -2.51 -5.17 8.09
N ASN A 71 -2.58 -4.25 9.06
CA ASN A 71 -1.90 -2.95 8.99
C ASN A 71 -0.37 -3.07 8.96
N LEU A 72 0.20 -4.12 9.56
CA LEU A 72 1.64 -4.38 9.52
C LEU A 72 2.14 -4.83 8.13
N LYS A 73 1.24 -5.13 7.17
CA LYS A 73 1.56 -5.65 5.83
C LYS A 73 2.55 -6.83 5.86
N ASP A 74 2.53 -7.61 6.93
CA ASP A 74 3.51 -8.68 7.19
C ASP A 74 3.17 -9.99 6.46
N ASN A 75 2.22 -9.97 5.52
CA ASN A 75 1.69 -11.12 4.80
C ASN A 75 1.18 -12.28 5.69
N SER A 76 1.12 -12.12 7.03
CA SER A 76 0.78 -13.18 7.99
C SER A 76 -0.69 -13.62 7.91
N LEU A 77 -1.54 -12.79 7.30
CA LEU A 77 -2.95 -13.09 7.02
C LEU A 77 -3.15 -13.94 5.77
N SER A 78 -2.08 -14.16 4.98
CA SER A 78 -2.13 -15.18 3.94
C SER A 78 -1.89 -16.55 4.56
N SER A 79 -2.77 -17.50 4.26
CA SER A 79 -2.75 -18.90 4.71
C SER A 79 -1.51 -19.70 4.28
N ASP A 80 -0.54 -19.07 3.63
CA ASP A 80 0.46 -19.74 2.79
C ASP A 80 1.81 -19.90 3.50
N THR A 81 1.87 -19.72 4.82
CA THR A 81 3.10 -19.95 5.58
C THR A 81 3.40 -21.45 5.66
N LYS A 82 4.51 -21.89 5.05
CA LYS A 82 4.97 -23.28 5.11
C LYS A 82 6.41 -23.36 5.63
N LYS A 83 6.78 -24.55 6.10
CA LYS A 83 8.17 -24.87 6.45
C LYS A 83 8.84 -25.47 5.23
N TYR A 84 9.90 -24.82 4.74
CA TYR A 84 10.62 -25.28 3.55
C TYR A 84 11.63 -26.35 3.93
N ASN A 85 11.67 -27.43 3.17
CA ASN A 85 12.76 -28.40 3.27
C ASN A 85 14.00 -27.91 2.51
N ILE A 86 15.14 -28.56 2.72
CA ILE A 86 16.44 -28.16 2.12
C ILE A 86 16.36 -28.13 0.58
N ALA A 87 15.71 -29.11 -0.04
CA ALA A 87 15.57 -29.18 -1.50
C ALA A 87 14.71 -28.05 -2.06
N GLU A 88 13.64 -27.66 -1.35
CA GLU A 88 12.83 -26.49 -1.71
C GLU A 88 13.63 -25.19 -1.59
N ILE A 89 14.44 -25.03 -0.53
CA ILE A 89 15.32 -23.87 -0.36
C ILE A 89 16.34 -23.80 -1.50
N GLU A 90 16.97 -24.92 -1.84
CA GLU A 90 17.91 -25.00 -2.96
C GLU A 90 17.27 -24.59 -4.29
N ASN A 91 16.05 -25.06 -4.55
CA ASN A 91 15.34 -24.69 -5.77
C ASN A 91 15.03 -23.17 -5.81
N GLN A 92 14.54 -22.61 -4.70
CA GLN A 92 14.25 -21.18 -4.59
C GLN A 92 15.52 -20.33 -4.79
N VAL A 93 16.65 -20.72 -4.19
CA VAL A 93 17.92 -20.03 -4.38
C VAL A 93 18.37 -20.09 -5.83
N ARG A 94 18.26 -21.25 -6.49
CA ARG A 94 18.64 -21.42 -7.90
C ARG A 94 17.75 -20.63 -8.86
N GLU A 95 16.51 -20.32 -8.48
CA GLU A 95 15.62 -19.48 -9.29
C GLU A 95 15.88 -17.98 -9.06
N ILE A 96 16.05 -17.56 -7.79
CA ILE A 96 16.05 -16.15 -7.39
C ILE A 96 17.44 -15.52 -7.39
N ALA A 97 18.47 -16.26 -6.96
CA ALA A 97 19.83 -15.72 -6.83
C ALA A 97 20.50 -15.37 -8.16
N PRO A 98 20.38 -16.16 -9.26
CA PRO A 98 21.07 -15.84 -10.50
C PRO A 98 20.68 -14.48 -11.10
N PRO A 99 19.38 -14.11 -11.20
CA PRO A 99 19.00 -12.78 -11.67
C PRO A 99 19.58 -11.64 -10.83
N VAL A 100 19.56 -11.78 -9.49
CA VAL A 100 20.15 -10.77 -8.59
C VAL A 100 21.65 -10.67 -8.83
N PHE A 101 22.35 -11.80 -8.88
CA PHE A 101 23.79 -11.84 -9.17
C PHE A 101 24.11 -11.15 -10.49
N SER A 102 23.42 -11.47 -11.58
CA SER A 102 23.67 -10.89 -12.90
C SER A 102 23.48 -9.37 -12.94
N ILE A 103 22.52 -8.84 -12.19
CA ILE A 103 22.33 -7.39 -12.02
C ILE A 103 23.55 -6.76 -11.35
N TYR A 104 23.97 -7.28 -10.19
CA TYR A 104 25.10 -6.70 -9.46
C TYR A 104 26.44 -6.92 -10.17
N PHE A 105 26.63 -8.06 -10.82
CA PHE A 105 27.80 -8.35 -11.66
C PHE A 105 27.90 -7.36 -12.83
N SER A 106 26.77 -7.08 -13.50
CA SER A 106 26.72 -6.06 -14.55
C SER A 106 27.05 -4.66 -14.03
N LEU A 107 26.55 -4.33 -12.82
CA LEU A 107 26.82 -3.05 -12.18
C LEU A 107 28.31 -2.88 -11.89
N GLU A 108 28.92 -3.91 -11.31
CA GLU A 108 30.33 -3.91 -10.95
C GLU A 108 31.22 -3.85 -12.19
N MET A 109 30.95 -4.67 -13.21
CA MET A 109 31.66 -4.62 -14.49
C MET A 109 31.66 -3.21 -15.07
N LEU A 110 30.49 -2.55 -15.13
CA LEU A 110 30.38 -1.19 -15.64
C LEU A 110 31.13 -0.20 -14.76
N LYS A 111 31.01 -0.30 -13.42
CA LYS A 111 31.74 0.55 -12.47
C LYS A 111 33.25 0.39 -12.61
N SER A 112 33.79 -0.83 -12.55
CA SER A 112 35.22 -1.09 -12.73
C SER A 112 35.73 -0.60 -14.09
N SER A 113 34.93 -0.77 -15.15
CA SER A 113 35.31 -0.29 -16.49
C SER A 113 35.29 1.24 -16.64
N GLN A 114 34.77 1.96 -15.65
CA GLN A 114 34.70 3.43 -15.60
C GLN A 114 35.55 4.02 -14.48
N ASP A 115 35.93 3.19 -13.50
CA ASP A 115 36.70 3.58 -12.32
C ASP A 115 38.15 3.98 -12.68
N PRO A 116 38.57 5.22 -12.38
CA PRO A 116 39.91 5.69 -12.70
C PRO A 116 41.03 4.89 -12.00
N GLU A 117 40.82 4.44 -10.76
CA GLU A 117 41.84 3.70 -10.00
C GLU A 117 42.09 2.32 -10.61
N THR A 118 41.01 1.57 -10.86
CA THR A 118 41.08 0.27 -11.54
C THR A 118 41.74 0.39 -12.91
N LYS A 119 41.37 1.42 -13.70
CA LYS A 119 42.00 1.66 -15.01
C LYS A 119 43.48 1.98 -14.89
N GLU A 120 43.87 2.86 -13.97
CA GLU A 120 45.27 3.24 -13.79
C GLU A 120 46.13 2.03 -13.38
N LYS A 121 45.58 1.15 -12.54
CA LYS A 121 46.22 -0.11 -12.20
C LYS A 121 46.44 -0.99 -13.44
N VAL A 122 45.38 -1.27 -14.21
CA VAL A 122 45.47 -2.06 -15.44
C VAL A 122 46.42 -1.44 -16.47
N LYS A 123 46.44 -0.10 -16.59
CA LYS A 123 47.40 0.62 -17.46
C LYS A 123 48.84 0.41 -17.02
N ASN A 124 49.11 0.42 -15.72
CA ASN A 124 50.45 0.15 -15.18
C ASN A 124 50.86 -1.30 -15.46
N ASP A 125 49.98 -2.26 -15.26
CA ASP A 125 50.25 -3.67 -15.52
C ASP A 125 50.53 -3.94 -17.00
N ILE A 126 49.73 -3.36 -17.92
CA ILE A 126 49.98 -3.41 -19.37
C ILE A 126 51.36 -2.82 -19.71
N ASN A 127 51.74 -1.70 -19.08
CA ASN A 127 53.04 -1.07 -19.33
C ASN A 127 54.21 -1.87 -18.75
N GLN A 128 54.05 -2.52 -17.59
CA GLN A 128 55.03 -3.45 -17.04
C GLN A 128 55.22 -4.66 -17.95
N TYR A 129 54.12 -5.21 -18.46
CA TYR A 129 54.16 -6.29 -19.45
C TYR A 129 54.89 -5.85 -20.73
N LEU A 130 54.58 -4.67 -21.26
CA LEU A 130 55.30 -4.10 -22.41
C LEU A 130 56.82 -3.97 -22.16
N GLN A 131 57.22 -3.47 -20.99
CA GLN A 131 58.62 -3.39 -20.60
C GLN A 131 59.28 -4.77 -20.57
N SER A 132 58.61 -5.78 -20.01
CA SER A 132 59.12 -7.16 -19.97
C SER A 132 59.35 -7.76 -21.36
N GLN A 133 58.56 -7.32 -22.35
CA GLN A 133 58.66 -7.75 -23.75
C GLN A 133 59.60 -6.87 -24.61
N ASN A 134 60.33 -5.93 -24.00
CA ASN A 134 61.15 -4.93 -24.70
C ASN A 134 60.34 -4.14 -25.75
N LEU A 135 59.08 -3.84 -25.44
CA LEU A 135 58.19 -3.05 -26.27
C LEU A 135 58.08 -1.62 -25.72
N PRO A 136 57.85 -0.61 -26.59
CA PRO A 136 57.66 0.76 -26.12
C PRO A 136 56.45 0.87 -25.21
N ILE A 137 56.58 1.69 -24.16
CA ILE A 137 55.51 2.00 -23.22
C ILE A 137 54.42 2.82 -23.92
N ILE A 138 53.15 2.51 -23.64
CA ILE A 138 52.02 3.30 -24.14
C ILE A 138 51.85 4.51 -23.21
N LYS A 139 51.76 5.72 -23.79
CA LYS A 139 51.48 6.94 -23.01
C LYS A 139 50.18 6.75 -22.23
N LYS A 140 50.22 6.94 -20.91
CA LYS A 140 49.11 6.65 -19.98
C LYS A 140 47.80 7.32 -20.39
N ASP A 141 47.86 8.56 -20.85
CA ASP A 141 46.70 9.38 -21.24
C ASP A 141 46.32 9.25 -22.73
N SER A 142 46.93 8.30 -23.44
CA SER A 142 46.56 8.06 -24.84
C SER A 142 45.20 7.38 -24.93
N LYS A 143 44.45 7.68 -26.00
CA LYS A 143 43.20 7.00 -26.33
C LYS A 143 43.35 5.47 -26.41
N VAL A 144 44.53 4.99 -26.86
CA VAL A 144 44.86 3.56 -26.96
C VAL A 144 44.94 2.91 -25.58
N SER A 145 45.64 3.55 -24.63
CA SER A 145 45.74 3.11 -23.23
C SER A 145 44.36 3.02 -22.56
N GLU A 146 43.51 4.02 -22.80
CA GLU A 146 42.15 4.08 -22.25
C GLU A 146 41.24 2.99 -22.83
N ASP A 147 41.27 2.77 -24.15
CA ASP A 147 40.44 1.73 -24.78
C ASP A 147 40.91 0.31 -24.41
N LEU A 148 42.23 0.08 -24.35
CA LEU A 148 42.80 -1.21 -23.95
C LEU A 148 42.45 -1.58 -22.52
N SER A 149 42.66 -0.68 -21.56
CA SER A 149 42.37 -0.95 -20.15
C SER A 149 40.88 -1.25 -19.93
N ARG A 150 40.00 -0.46 -20.54
CA ARG A 150 38.55 -0.69 -20.48
C ARG A 150 38.13 -2.04 -21.08
N LYS A 151 38.67 -2.40 -22.25
CA LYS A 151 38.36 -3.68 -22.91
C LYS A 151 38.91 -4.87 -22.15
N TYR A 152 40.11 -4.74 -21.58
CA TYR A 152 40.70 -5.75 -20.72
C TYR A 152 39.82 -6.04 -19.49
N ILE A 153 39.30 -5.00 -18.85
CA ILE A 153 38.37 -5.13 -17.72
C ILE A 153 37.13 -5.93 -18.16
N ILE A 154 36.42 -5.48 -19.21
CA ILE A 154 35.19 -6.13 -19.68
C ILE A 154 35.45 -7.59 -20.12
N HIS A 155 36.56 -7.83 -20.81
CA HIS A 155 36.95 -9.17 -21.24
C HIS A 155 37.26 -10.10 -20.07
N THR A 156 37.93 -9.58 -19.04
CA THR A 156 38.21 -10.35 -17.82
C THR A 156 36.91 -10.74 -17.11
N TYR A 157 35.95 -9.81 -17.02
CA TYR A 157 34.61 -10.10 -16.48
C TYR A 157 33.87 -11.16 -17.30
N SER A 158 33.96 -11.12 -18.63
CA SER A 158 33.27 -12.12 -19.48
C SER A 158 33.84 -13.53 -19.33
N LEU A 159 35.17 -13.65 -19.18
CA LEU A 159 35.83 -14.94 -18.96
C LEU A 159 35.54 -15.54 -17.58
N LYS A 160 35.36 -14.70 -16.56
CA LYS A 160 35.19 -15.12 -15.17
C LYS A 160 33.74 -15.28 -14.71
N TYR A 161 32.77 -14.90 -15.55
CA TYR A 161 31.36 -14.86 -15.18
C TYR A 161 30.81 -16.19 -14.63
N ASP A 162 30.99 -17.30 -15.35
CA ASP A 162 30.39 -18.59 -14.94
C ASP A 162 31.03 -19.16 -13.67
N GLU A 163 32.35 -18.98 -13.50
CA GLU A 163 33.09 -19.38 -12.30
C GLU A 163 32.58 -18.62 -11.06
N ILE A 164 32.51 -17.29 -11.16
CA ILE A 164 32.08 -16.40 -10.07
C ILE A 164 30.58 -16.60 -9.79
N LYS A 165 29.75 -16.74 -10.82
CA LYS A 165 28.31 -17.00 -10.68
C LYS A 165 28.07 -18.23 -9.83
N LYS A 166 28.74 -19.34 -10.16
CA LYS A 166 28.61 -20.60 -9.42
C LYS A 166 29.04 -20.45 -7.96
N ALA A 167 30.25 -19.95 -7.72
CA ALA A 167 30.77 -19.76 -6.36
C ALA A 167 29.90 -18.82 -5.51
N THR A 168 29.35 -17.78 -6.13
CA THR A 168 28.49 -16.81 -5.45
C THR A 168 27.13 -17.41 -5.11
N ILE A 169 26.51 -18.18 -6.02
CA ILE A 169 25.24 -18.86 -5.76
C ILE A 169 25.40 -19.91 -4.64
N ASP A 170 26.49 -20.69 -4.64
CA ASP A 170 26.76 -21.68 -3.58
C ASP A 170 26.92 -20.99 -2.21
N LYS A 171 27.54 -19.80 -2.18
CA LYS A 171 27.65 -18.98 -0.97
C LYS A 171 26.31 -18.41 -0.52
N ILE A 172 25.47 -17.92 -1.44
CA ILE A 172 24.12 -17.45 -1.15
C ILE A 172 23.28 -18.58 -0.56
N LEU A 173 23.36 -19.78 -1.16
CA LEU A 173 22.66 -20.95 -0.67
C LEU A 173 23.04 -21.29 0.76
N SER A 174 24.34 -21.32 1.06
CA SER A 174 24.86 -21.63 2.40
C SER A 174 24.35 -20.64 3.46
N GLU A 175 24.34 -19.34 3.13
CA GLU A 175 23.85 -18.29 4.05
C GLU A 175 22.32 -18.34 4.22
N VAL A 176 21.57 -18.62 3.15
CA VAL A 176 20.10 -18.78 3.23
C VAL A 176 19.75 -19.98 4.10
N GLN A 177 20.44 -21.12 3.91
CA GLN A 177 20.25 -22.31 4.74
C GLN A 177 20.60 -22.01 6.21
N TYR A 178 21.68 -21.26 6.46
CA TYR A 178 22.06 -20.85 7.81
C TYR A 178 20.98 -19.98 8.47
N GLU A 179 20.51 -18.91 7.82
CA GLU A 179 19.47 -18.02 8.37
C GLU A 179 18.14 -18.75 8.64
N LEU A 180 17.72 -19.62 7.72
CA LEU A 180 16.51 -20.42 7.90
C LEU A 180 16.67 -21.51 8.97
N SER A 181 17.89 -21.96 9.27
CA SER A 181 18.14 -22.94 10.35
C SER A 181 18.07 -22.32 11.75
N ARG A 182 18.32 -21.01 11.88
CA ARG A 182 18.30 -20.30 13.17
C ARG A 182 16.91 -19.95 13.67
N SER A 183 15.90 -20.14 12.83
CA SER A 183 14.56 -19.68 13.08
C SER A 183 13.58 -20.83 12.81
N ASP A 184 12.56 -21.01 13.65
CA ASP A 184 11.44 -21.91 13.36
C ASP A 184 10.53 -21.30 12.26
N TYR A 185 11.14 -20.80 11.19
CA TYR A 185 10.53 -19.93 10.19
C TYR A 185 9.47 -20.70 9.40
N LYS A 186 8.22 -20.50 9.79
CA LYS A 186 7.08 -20.60 8.87
C LYS A 186 7.03 -19.29 8.10
N THR A 187 7.19 -19.37 6.79
CA THR A 187 7.40 -18.18 5.97
C THR A 187 6.69 -18.35 4.63
N THR A 188 6.43 -17.26 3.94
CA THR A 188 5.78 -17.27 2.62
C THR A 188 6.82 -17.37 1.50
N ASP A 189 6.42 -17.74 0.28
CA ASP A 189 7.33 -17.71 -0.89
C ASP A 189 7.90 -16.29 -1.11
N GLU A 190 7.12 -15.26 -0.82
CA GLU A 190 7.52 -13.86 -0.96
C GLU A 190 8.61 -13.47 0.06
N ASP A 191 8.45 -13.87 1.31
CA ASP A 191 9.44 -13.62 2.37
C ASP A 191 10.77 -14.32 2.08
N ILE A 192 10.72 -15.57 1.60
CA ILE A 192 11.92 -16.29 1.14
C ILE A 192 12.57 -15.57 -0.03
N ALA A 193 11.79 -15.08 -1.00
CA ALA A 193 12.34 -14.32 -2.12
C ALA A 193 13.02 -13.03 -1.67
N ILE A 194 12.45 -12.33 -0.68
CA ILE A 194 13.04 -11.14 -0.06
C ILE A 194 14.34 -11.50 0.67
N LEU A 195 14.35 -12.58 1.46
CA LEU A 195 15.53 -13.06 2.18
C LEU A 195 16.67 -13.40 1.21
N ILE A 196 16.41 -14.24 0.21
CA ILE A 196 17.39 -14.64 -0.80
C ILE A 196 17.94 -13.41 -1.52
N SER A 197 17.06 -12.49 -1.95
CA SER A 197 17.49 -11.27 -2.65
C SER A 197 18.34 -10.36 -1.78
N THR A 198 18.04 -10.27 -0.49
CA THR A 198 18.80 -9.45 0.47
C THR A 198 20.18 -10.05 0.75
N ILE A 199 20.26 -11.37 0.93
CA ILE A 199 21.53 -12.09 1.10
C ILE A 199 22.37 -11.98 -0.18
N ALA A 200 21.76 -12.20 -1.34
CA ALA A 200 22.41 -12.06 -2.65
C ALA A 200 22.97 -10.65 -2.85
N GLN A 201 22.19 -9.61 -2.55
CA GLN A 201 22.64 -8.23 -2.56
C GLN A 201 23.86 -8.03 -1.64
N LYS A 202 23.76 -8.42 -0.36
CA LYS A 202 24.84 -8.24 0.62
C LYS A 202 26.14 -8.94 0.20
N ILE A 203 26.03 -10.11 -0.43
CA ILE A 203 27.19 -10.85 -0.94
C ILE A 203 27.78 -10.13 -2.16
N CYS A 204 26.94 -9.65 -3.09
CA CYS A 204 27.37 -8.98 -4.32
C CYS A 204 27.73 -7.50 -4.15
N GLU A 205 27.53 -6.92 -2.96
CA GLU A 205 28.02 -5.57 -2.63
C GLU A 205 29.54 -5.54 -2.41
N LYS A 206 30.15 -6.70 -2.13
CA LYS A 206 31.61 -6.85 -2.11
C LYS A 206 32.11 -6.98 -3.55
N PRO A 207 33.33 -6.49 -3.86
CA PRO A 207 33.93 -6.70 -5.17
C PRO A 207 33.94 -8.19 -5.52
N LEU A 208 33.27 -8.56 -6.61
CA LEU A 208 33.22 -9.91 -7.15
C LEU A 208 34.50 -10.26 -7.90
N LEU A 209 35.22 -9.24 -8.41
CA LEU A 209 36.49 -9.43 -9.10
C LEU A 209 37.55 -8.43 -8.61
N SER A 210 38.71 -8.96 -8.19
CA SER A 210 39.90 -8.16 -7.91
C SER A 210 40.82 -8.14 -9.13
N PHE A 211 41.25 -6.94 -9.54
CA PHE A 211 42.32 -6.76 -10.53
C PHE A 211 43.70 -6.79 -9.86
N GLU A 212 43.92 -7.71 -8.91
CA GLU A 212 45.22 -7.89 -8.24
C GLU A 212 46.23 -8.63 -9.11
N ASP A 213 45.75 -9.62 -9.87
CA ASP A 213 46.59 -10.40 -10.77
C ASP A 213 46.36 -9.98 -12.23
N PHE A 214 47.43 -9.56 -12.90
CA PHE A 214 47.43 -9.31 -14.34
C PHE A 214 47.57 -10.63 -15.11
N TYR A 215 46.68 -10.88 -16.06
CA TYR A 215 46.66 -12.10 -16.87
C TYR A 215 46.88 -11.77 -18.34
N GLU A 216 48.10 -11.99 -18.82
CA GLU A 216 48.54 -11.62 -20.18
C GLU A 216 47.64 -12.18 -21.28
N LYS A 217 47.08 -13.39 -21.08
CA LYS A 217 46.20 -14.04 -22.06
C LYS A 217 44.96 -13.20 -22.35
N ASN A 218 44.42 -12.52 -21.34
CA ASN A 218 43.25 -11.65 -21.49
C ASN A 218 43.57 -10.41 -22.33
N LEU A 219 44.82 -9.94 -22.33
CA LEU A 219 45.27 -8.82 -23.16
C LEU A 219 45.50 -9.24 -24.62
N ILE A 220 46.06 -10.44 -24.83
CA ILE A 220 46.41 -10.96 -26.17
C ILE A 220 45.16 -11.16 -27.04
N ASP A 221 44.05 -11.55 -26.43
CA ASP A 221 42.77 -11.76 -27.10
C ASP A 221 42.05 -10.45 -27.50
N ILE A 222 42.59 -9.28 -27.13
CA ILE A 222 42.02 -7.97 -27.46
C ILE A 222 42.55 -7.48 -28.82
N PRO A 223 41.68 -7.23 -29.82
CA PRO A 223 42.11 -6.79 -31.16
C PRO A 223 42.93 -5.49 -31.17
N GLN A 224 42.68 -4.56 -30.25
CA GLN A 224 43.45 -3.32 -30.10
C GLN A 224 44.91 -3.60 -29.73
N TRP A 225 45.16 -4.65 -28.96
CA TRP A 225 46.52 -5.08 -28.59
C TRP A 225 47.24 -5.64 -29.81
N GLN A 226 46.55 -6.45 -30.61
CA GLN A 226 47.09 -6.97 -31.87
C GLN A 226 47.41 -5.85 -32.85
N ASN A 227 46.52 -4.86 -33.01
CA ASN A 227 46.78 -3.69 -33.85
C ASN A 227 48.00 -2.89 -33.34
N TYR A 228 48.11 -2.70 -32.03
CA TYR A 228 49.27 -2.06 -31.42
C TYR A 228 50.58 -2.79 -31.77
N LEU A 229 50.60 -4.12 -31.63
CA LEU A 229 51.77 -4.93 -31.99
C LEU A 229 52.11 -4.84 -33.48
N GLN A 230 51.11 -4.85 -34.36
CA GLN A 230 51.32 -4.69 -35.80
C GLN A 230 51.92 -3.31 -36.14
N GLU A 231 51.41 -2.22 -35.56
CA GLU A 231 51.97 -0.88 -35.75
C GLU A 231 53.43 -0.80 -35.27
N ARG A 232 53.76 -1.47 -34.17
CA ARG A 232 55.16 -1.54 -33.69
C ARG A 232 56.06 -2.37 -34.59
N ASN A 233 55.57 -3.48 -35.10
CA ASN A 233 56.32 -4.28 -36.07
C ASN A 233 56.56 -3.50 -37.38
N HIS A 234 55.59 -2.68 -37.79
CA HIS A 234 55.72 -1.77 -38.93
C HIS A 234 56.83 -0.73 -38.71
N GLU A 235 56.85 -0.06 -37.55
CA GLU A 235 57.91 0.90 -37.22
C GLU A 235 59.29 0.23 -37.09
N LYS A 236 59.36 -1.00 -36.58
CA LYS A 236 60.60 -1.80 -36.57
C LYS A 236 61.07 -2.12 -37.99
N ALA A 237 60.15 -2.46 -38.90
CA ALA A 237 60.47 -2.71 -40.30
C ALA A 237 61.01 -1.47 -41.01
N LYS A 238 60.40 -0.29 -40.77
CA LYS A 238 60.93 1.02 -41.23
C LYS A 238 62.36 1.25 -40.74
N LEU A 239 62.61 1.05 -39.45
CA LEU A 239 63.92 1.26 -38.86
C LEU A 239 64.96 0.33 -39.49
N LYS A 240 64.63 -0.96 -39.61
CA LYS A 240 65.52 -1.97 -40.22
C LYS A 240 65.86 -1.59 -41.67
N ALA A 241 64.86 -1.23 -42.46
CA ALA A 241 65.04 -0.81 -43.85
C ALA A 241 65.89 0.46 -43.97
N ALA A 242 65.73 1.41 -43.05
CA ALA A 242 66.57 2.61 -43.00
C ALA A 242 68.04 2.28 -42.72
N ILE A 243 68.30 1.34 -41.80
CA ILE A 243 69.65 0.85 -41.49
C ILE A 243 70.26 0.12 -42.69
N GLU A 244 69.49 -0.76 -43.33
CA GLU A 244 69.91 -1.48 -44.53
C GLU A 244 70.29 -0.52 -45.67
N PHE A 245 69.50 0.55 -45.88
CA PHE A 245 69.81 1.59 -46.85
C PHE A 245 71.08 2.39 -46.48
N ALA A 246 71.25 2.77 -45.22
CA ALA A 246 72.47 3.45 -44.78
C ALA A 246 73.72 2.58 -45.06
N ASN A 247 73.61 1.27 -44.83
CA ASN A 247 74.69 0.33 -45.12
C ASN A 247 74.97 0.22 -46.63
N SER A 248 73.94 0.22 -47.49
CA SER A 248 74.15 0.18 -48.95
C SER A 248 74.83 1.45 -49.49
N GLU A 249 74.61 2.59 -48.84
CA GLU A 249 75.30 3.85 -49.13
C GLU A 249 76.66 4.01 -48.41
N ASN A 250 77.15 2.96 -47.75
CA ASN A 250 78.40 2.96 -46.96
C ASN A 250 78.43 4.00 -45.82
N ILE A 251 77.28 4.33 -45.23
CA ILE A 251 77.14 5.30 -44.14
C ILE A 251 77.17 4.56 -42.80
N LYS A 252 78.21 4.82 -42.00
CA LYS A 252 78.35 4.21 -40.66
C LYS A 252 77.43 4.92 -39.66
N LEU A 253 76.37 4.24 -39.23
CA LEU A 253 75.48 4.69 -38.17
C LEU A 253 76.02 4.29 -36.79
N SER A 254 76.08 5.25 -35.87
CA SER A 254 76.32 4.99 -34.44
C SER A 254 75.12 4.29 -33.79
N ASP A 255 75.34 3.58 -32.69
CA ASP A 255 74.24 2.90 -31.97
C ASP A 255 73.23 3.92 -31.41
N ALA A 256 73.71 5.10 -31.00
CA ALA A 256 72.85 6.20 -30.59
C ALA A 256 71.92 6.73 -31.72
N GLU A 257 72.35 6.67 -32.98
CA GLU A 257 71.51 7.04 -34.14
C GLU A 257 70.47 5.97 -34.46
N LYS A 258 70.83 4.69 -34.30
CA LYS A 258 69.91 3.56 -34.47
C LYS A 258 68.80 3.60 -33.42
N ASP A 259 69.14 3.93 -32.17
CA ASP A 259 68.21 3.92 -31.04
C ASP A 259 67.20 5.09 -31.06
N ARG A 260 67.55 6.22 -31.70
CA ARG A 260 66.70 7.42 -31.74
C ARG A 260 65.65 7.42 -32.85
N GLY A 261 65.57 6.35 -33.64
CA GLY A 261 64.53 6.14 -34.64
C GLY A 261 64.84 6.71 -36.03
N ILE A 262 63.90 6.50 -36.96
CA ILE A 262 64.08 6.75 -38.39
C ILE A 262 64.45 8.20 -38.73
N GLY A 263 63.97 9.19 -37.97
CA GLY A 263 64.29 10.60 -38.22
C GLY A 263 65.76 10.95 -37.99
N GLN A 264 66.45 10.28 -37.06
CA GLN A 264 67.89 10.47 -36.86
C GLN A 264 68.70 9.74 -37.92
N ILE A 265 68.27 8.53 -38.29
CA ILE A 265 68.90 7.78 -39.40
C ILE A 265 68.78 8.57 -40.71
N ASP A 266 67.59 9.09 -41.03
CA ASP A 266 67.37 10.00 -42.16
C ASP A 266 68.35 11.19 -42.12
N SER A 267 68.42 11.88 -40.99
CA SER A 267 69.32 13.03 -40.86
C SER A 267 70.80 12.64 -41.06
N ALA A 268 71.23 11.48 -40.56
CA ALA A 268 72.59 10.99 -40.69
C ALA A 268 72.93 10.62 -42.14
N ILE A 269 72.03 9.92 -42.84
CA ILE A 269 72.20 9.48 -44.23
C ILE A 269 72.44 10.69 -45.15
N PHE A 270 71.62 11.72 -45.01
CA PHE A 270 71.62 12.83 -45.97
C PHE A 270 72.57 13.98 -45.61
N LYS A 271 73.13 14.01 -44.39
CA LYS A 271 74.00 15.11 -43.91
C LYS A 271 75.23 15.34 -44.78
N THR A 272 75.93 14.28 -45.16
CA THR A 272 77.18 14.40 -45.95
C THR A 272 76.90 14.96 -47.34
N ALA A 273 75.95 14.36 -48.06
CA ALA A 273 75.58 14.80 -49.40
C ALA A 273 75.00 16.23 -49.42
N ALA A 274 74.21 16.60 -48.40
CA ALA A 274 73.72 17.98 -48.25
C ALA A 274 74.87 18.97 -48.00
N SER A 275 75.85 18.61 -47.15
CA SER A 275 77.00 19.45 -46.83
C SER A 275 77.89 19.68 -48.06
N GLU A 276 78.09 18.66 -48.89
CA GLU A 276 78.85 18.78 -50.14
C GLU A 276 78.22 19.77 -51.12
N ILE A 277 76.89 19.77 -51.23
CA ILE A 277 76.15 20.71 -52.08
C ILE A 277 76.21 22.13 -51.50
N ILE A 278 76.06 22.28 -50.19
CA ILE A 278 76.15 23.59 -49.52
C ILE A 278 77.56 24.18 -49.70
N MET A 279 78.61 23.42 -49.38
CA MET A 279 80.00 23.88 -49.57
C MET A 279 80.31 24.22 -51.03
N ALA A 280 79.84 23.41 -51.97
CA ALA A 280 79.99 23.68 -53.40
C ALA A 280 79.15 24.88 -53.88
N SER A 281 78.08 25.27 -53.17
CA SER A 281 77.28 26.46 -53.49
C SER A 281 77.79 27.74 -52.84
N GLU A 282 78.56 27.65 -51.75
CA GLU A 282 79.12 28.80 -51.05
C GLU A 282 80.46 29.27 -51.65
N SER A 283 81.24 28.34 -52.21
CA SER A 283 82.52 28.63 -52.87
C SER A 283 82.39 29.48 -54.14
N SER A 284 81.17 29.66 -54.69
CA SER A 284 80.88 30.53 -55.84
C SER A 284 80.62 32.00 -55.51
N ARG A 285 80.67 32.42 -54.24
CA ARG A 285 80.50 33.85 -53.86
C ARG A 285 81.73 34.68 -54.24
N SER A 286 81.92 34.94 -55.54
CA SER A 286 82.85 35.98 -56.00
C SER A 286 82.14 37.33 -56.05
N ASN A 287 82.60 38.27 -55.22
CA ASN A 287 82.20 39.68 -55.25
C ASN A 287 82.60 40.31 -56.59
N THR A 288 81.69 40.35 -57.56
CA THR A 288 81.82 41.23 -58.73
C THR A 288 80.67 42.21 -58.72
N SER A 289 80.93 43.38 -58.13
CA SER A 289 80.08 44.57 -58.27
C SER A 289 80.06 45.00 -59.74
N ILE A 290 78.85 45.07 -60.29
CA ILE A 290 78.55 45.37 -61.70
C ILE A 290 79.11 46.76 -62.06
N SER A 291 80.07 46.81 -62.99
CA SER A 291 80.40 48.03 -63.74
C SER A 291 79.60 47.99 -65.05
N HIS A 292 78.75 48.99 -65.30
CA HIS A 292 77.73 48.93 -66.35
C HIS A 292 78.22 49.05 -67.80
N ASN A 293 79.54 49.04 -68.07
CA ASN A 293 80.09 49.30 -69.42
C ASN A 293 81.18 48.31 -69.91
N SER A 294 81.43 47.19 -69.24
CA SER A 294 82.35 46.13 -69.72
C SER A 294 81.60 44.93 -70.33
N LEU A 295 82.13 44.35 -71.41
CA LEU A 295 81.66 43.09 -71.99
C LEU A 295 82.07 41.94 -71.06
N GLU A 296 81.23 41.65 -70.08
CA GLU A 296 81.40 40.56 -69.11
C GLU A 296 80.22 39.59 -69.16
N TYR A 297 80.49 38.31 -68.87
CA TYR A 297 79.49 37.29 -68.59
C TYR A 297 78.85 37.52 -67.21
N ILE A 298 77.54 37.36 -67.10
CA ILE A 298 76.82 37.38 -65.82
C ILE A 298 76.88 36.00 -65.17
N VAL A 299 77.55 35.91 -64.02
CA VAL A 299 77.64 34.69 -63.22
C VAL A 299 76.47 34.62 -62.21
N PRO A 300 75.66 33.55 -62.20
CA PRO A 300 74.50 33.44 -61.31
C PRO A 300 74.91 32.99 -59.89
N ASP A 301 74.14 33.41 -58.87
CA ASP A 301 74.32 32.97 -57.48
C ASP A 301 73.67 31.60 -57.24
N PHE A 302 74.43 30.64 -56.69
CA PHE A 302 73.98 29.28 -56.40
C PHE A 302 73.29 29.12 -55.03
N SER A 303 73.01 30.20 -54.29
CA SER A 303 72.34 30.15 -52.99
C SER A 303 71.00 29.39 -52.99
N ASN A 304 70.28 29.33 -54.11
CA ASN A 304 69.02 28.60 -54.22
C ASN A 304 69.16 27.06 -54.12
N PHE A 305 70.36 26.49 -54.27
CA PHE A 305 70.57 25.05 -54.08
C PHE A 305 70.33 24.63 -52.63
N SER A 306 70.62 25.49 -51.65
CA SER A 306 70.26 25.25 -50.24
C SER A 306 68.75 25.12 -50.03
N LYS A 307 67.96 25.93 -50.75
CA LYS A 307 66.50 25.86 -50.75
C LYS A 307 65.98 24.59 -51.43
N ALA A 308 66.66 24.14 -52.49
CA ALA A 308 66.36 22.87 -53.14
C ALA A 308 66.49 21.68 -52.18
N LEU A 309 67.57 21.64 -51.39
CA LEU A 309 67.77 20.62 -50.36
C LEU A 309 66.67 20.64 -49.31
N SER A 310 66.32 21.82 -48.80
CA SER A 310 65.24 21.98 -47.81
C SER A 310 63.89 21.47 -48.33
N ASP A 311 63.56 21.75 -49.59
CA ASP A 311 62.32 21.30 -50.21
C ASP A 311 62.32 19.77 -50.44
N ILE A 312 63.44 19.18 -50.85
CA ILE A 312 63.61 17.72 -50.97
C ILE A 312 63.48 17.05 -49.60
N ASP A 313 64.16 17.56 -48.57
CA ASP A 313 64.12 17.03 -47.21
C ASP A 313 62.74 17.11 -46.60
N LYS A 314 62.05 18.25 -46.77
CA LYS A 314 60.68 18.44 -46.29
C LYS A 314 59.75 17.43 -46.96
N TYR A 315 59.91 17.21 -48.26
CA TYR A 315 59.12 16.21 -48.99
C TYR A 315 59.44 14.79 -48.52
N ARG A 316 60.73 14.43 -48.40
CA ARG A 316 61.18 13.10 -47.93
C ARG A 316 60.69 12.79 -46.52
N LYS A 317 60.90 13.69 -45.57
CA LYS A 317 60.45 13.53 -44.17
C LYS A 317 58.94 13.41 -44.08
N GLY A 318 58.20 14.22 -44.84
CA GLY A 318 56.74 14.10 -44.93
C GLY A 318 56.32 12.76 -45.52
N LEU A 319 57.03 12.28 -46.54
CA LEU A 319 56.72 11.03 -47.22
C LEU A 319 56.94 9.81 -46.31
N ILE A 320 58.08 9.74 -45.61
CA ILE A 320 58.39 8.66 -44.65
C ILE A 320 57.33 8.54 -43.56
N VAL A 321 56.86 9.67 -43.03
CA VAL A 321 55.79 9.67 -42.02
C VAL A 321 54.46 9.19 -42.62
N SER A 322 54.21 9.50 -43.89
CA SER A 322 52.96 9.10 -44.56
C SER A 322 52.93 7.66 -45.06
N ILE A 323 54.06 6.94 -45.14
CA ILE A 323 54.09 5.52 -45.53
C ILE A 323 53.40 4.68 -44.44
N SER A 324 52.20 4.22 -44.76
CA SER A 324 51.34 3.36 -43.97
C SER A 324 51.47 1.88 -44.33
N GLY A 325 52.10 1.59 -45.48
CA GLY A 325 52.26 0.23 -46.00
C GLY A 325 51.14 -0.23 -46.93
N LEU A 326 50.14 0.62 -47.13
CA LEU A 326 49.00 0.35 -47.99
C LEU A 326 49.21 0.89 -49.39
N GLU A 327 50.16 1.79 -49.60
CA GLU A 327 50.29 2.55 -50.84
C GLU A 327 50.59 1.64 -52.06
N ASP A 328 50.16 2.04 -53.25
CA ASP A 328 50.36 1.27 -54.47
C ASP A 328 51.73 1.59 -55.09
N LYS A 329 52.12 0.79 -56.10
CA LYS A 329 53.40 1.04 -56.80
C LYS A 329 53.43 2.40 -57.51
N GLN A 330 52.28 2.99 -57.83
CA GLN A 330 52.22 4.31 -58.46
C GLN A 330 52.57 5.42 -57.48
N TYR A 331 52.25 5.26 -56.18
CA TYR A 331 52.60 6.20 -55.12
C TYR A 331 54.12 6.46 -55.09
N ILE A 332 54.94 5.40 -55.05
CA ILE A 332 56.41 5.56 -55.04
C ILE A 332 56.94 6.06 -56.38
N LYS A 333 56.36 5.62 -57.50
CA LYS A 333 56.73 6.18 -58.81
C LYS A 333 56.48 7.70 -58.89
N LYS A 334 55.36 8.16 -58.34
CA LYS A 334 55.02 9.59 -58.25
C LYS A 334 55.97 10.32 -57.29
N ALA A 335 56.31 9.71 -56.15
CA ALA A 335 57.29 10.25 -55.21
C ALA A 335 58.66 10.46 -55.88
N SER A 336 59.16 9.46 -56.59
CA SER A 336 60.41 9.53 -57.34
C SER A 336 60.39 10.66 -58.39
N ASN A 337 59.30 10.77 -59.17
CA ASN A 337 59.12 11.86 -60.12
C ASN A 337 59.07 13.24 -59.45
N ASN A 338 58.47 13.35 -58.27
CA ASN A 338 58.41 14.60 -57.52
C ASN A 338 59.79 15.02 -57.00
N PHE A 339 60.61 14.10 -56.50
CA PHE A 339 62.00 14.41 -56.11
C PHE A 339 62.79 14.98 -57.29
N LYS A 340 62.72 14.33 -58.46
CA LYS A 340 63.34 14.81 -59.70
C LYS A 340 62.76 16.16 -60.14
N GLY A 341 61.44 16.32 -60.06
CA GLY A 341 60.77 17.58 -60.38
C GLY A 341 61.20 18.75 -59.49
N ILE A 342 61.40 18.51 -58.19
CA ILE A 342 61.93 19.51 -57.27
C ILE A 342 63.36 19.89 -57.70
N ALA A 343 64.24 18.92 -57.95
CA ALA A 343 65.61 19.20 -58.42
C ALA A 343 65.63 20.00 -59.74
N ILE A 344 64.87 19.55 -60.75
CA ILE A 344 64.76 20.20 -62.07
C ILE A 344 64.25 21.65 -61.94
N ARG A 345 63.31 21.92 -61.04
CA ARG A 345 62.78 23.27 -60.79
C ARG A 345 63.87 24.26 -60.37
N TYR A 346 64.88 23.80 -59.62
CA TYR A 346 66.01 24.62 -59.21
C TYR A 346 67.16 24.61 -60.22
N ILE A 347 67.34 23.52 -60.99
CA ILE A 347 68.40 23.41 -62.02
C ILE A 347 68.05 24.22 -63.28
N SER A 348 66.81 24.14 -63.77
CA SER A 348 66.39 24.70 -65.07
C SER A 348 66.61 26.23 -65.22
N PRO A 349 66.39 27.07 -64.18
CA PRO A 349 66.71 28.49 -64.27
C PRO A 349 68.19 28.75 -64.58
N TYR A 350 69.11 28.00 -63.97
CA TYR A 350 70.54 28.13 -64.22
C TYR A 350 70.92 27.62 -65.60
N GLU A 351 70.38 26.46 -66.05
CA GLU A 351 70.64 25.96 -67.42
C GLU A 351 70.23 26.99 -68.48
N LYS A 352 69.05 27.59 -68.31
CA LYS A 352 68.56 28.66 -69.19
C LYS A 352 69.44 29.91 -69.11
N HIS A 353 69.93 30.25 -67.92
CA HIS A 353 70.84 31.38 -67.72
C HIS A 353 72.15 31.18 -68.48
N TYR A 354 72.85 30.06 -68.30
CA TYR A 354 74.09 29.76 -69.02
C TYR A 354 73.88 29.69 -70.54
N ALA A 355 72.78 29.07 -71.01
CA ALA A 355 72.46 28.99 -72.44
C ALA A 355 72.22 30.37 -73.06
N LYS A 356 71.37 31.20 -72.43
CA LYS A 356 71.08 32.57 -72.89
C LYS A 356 72.33 33.45 -72.87
N GLU A 357 73.17 33.30 -71.85
CA GLU A 357 74.35 34.13 -71.70
C GLU A 357 75.43 33.77 -72.74
N LYS A 358 75.59 32.48 -73.05
CA LYS A 358 76.40 32.02 -74.18
C LYS A 358 75.89 32.55 -75.52
N GLU A 359 74.58 32.53 -75.75
CA GLU A 359 73.97 33.10 -76.97
C GLU A 359 74.16 34.62 -77.06
N ARG A 360 73.98 35.35 -75.95
CA ARG A 360 74.18 36.80 -75.85
C ARG A 360 75.61 37.17 -76.22
N ILE A 361 76.59 36.51 -75.61
CA ILE A 361 78.00 36.76 -75.89
C ILE A 361 78.39 36.35 -77.31
N ASN A 362 77.92 35.20 -77.81
CA ASN A 362 78.19 34.79 -79.19
C ASN A 362 77.64 35.81 -80.21
N SER A 363 76.51 36.43 -79.92
CA SER A 363 75.92 37.50 -80.74
C SER A 363 76.76 38.78 -80.67
N LEU A 364 77.28 39.14 -79.49
CA LEU A 364 78.16 40.31 -79.29
C LEU A 364 79.55 40.11 -79.91
N LYS A 365 80.14 38.91 -79.82
CA LYS A 365 81.40 38.52 -80.51
C LYS A 365 81.27 38.64 -82.04
N LYS A 366 80.07 38.41 -82.60
CA LYS A 366 79.81 38.60 -84.05
C LYS A 366 79.69 40.07 -84.47
N GLN A 367 79.33 40.97 -83.55
CA GLN A 367 79.11 42.40 -83.82
C GLN A 367 80.35 43.28 -83.57
N ASN A 368 81.25 42.90 -82.65
CA ASN A 368 82.50 43.62 -82.39
C ASN A 368 83.62 42.64 -81.98
N LYS A 369 84.86 42.89 -82.45
CA LYS A 369 86.09 42.15 -82.05
C LYS A 369 86.56 42.52 -80.62
N ALA A 370 85.64 42.58 -79.66
CA ALA A 370 85.94 42.96 -78.29
C ALA A 370 86.35 41.74 -77.44
N MET A 371 87.37 41.93 -76.61
CA MET A 371 87.88 40.94 -75.65
C MET A 371 86.96 40.89 -74.43
N ILE A 372 86.66 39.69 -73.95
CA ILE A 372 85.79 39.44 -72.79
C ILE A 372 86.67 39.17 -71.57
N TYR A 373 86.51 39.96 -70.52
CA TYR A 373 87.45 39.98 -69.39
C TYR A 373 87.26 38.83 -68.39
N ASN A 374 86.09 38.18 -68.36
CA ASN A 374 85.76 37.17 -67.34
C ASN A 374 85.30 35.81 -67.91
N GLU A 375 85.66 35.48 -69.16
CA GLU A 375 85.29 34.21 -69.81
C GLU A 375 85.80 32.98 -69.02
N GLU A 376 86.98 33.06 -68.41
CA GLU A 376 87.53 31.99 -67.56
C GLU A 376 86.70 31.79 -66.27
N ILE A 377 86.28 32.89 -65.63
CA ILE A 377 85.43 32.85 -64.42
C ILE A 377 84.07 32.25 -64.74
N PHE A 378 83.48 32.59 -65.89
CA PHE A 378 82.22 32.02 -66.35
C PHE A 378 82.32 30.52 -66.64
N ASN A 379 83.40 30.07 -67.30
CA ASN A 379 83.64 28.65 -67.57
C ASN A 379 83.87 27.84 -66.27
N ILE A 380 84.58 28.40 -65.29
CA ILE A 380 84.75 27.79 -63.96
C ILE A 380 83.39 27.68 -63.25
N SER A 381 82.60 28.75 -63.28
CA SER A 381 81.26 28.78 -62.69
C SER A 381 80.31 27.78 -63.37
N GLU A 382 80.36 27.64 -64.70
CA GLU A 382 79.56 26.65 -65.43
C GLU A 382 79.97 25.21 -65.05
N LYS A 383 81.27 24.93 -64.92
CA LYS A 383 81.75 23.63 -64.46
C LYS A 383 81.27 23.33 -63.02
N GLN A 384 81.29 24.33 -62.15
CA GLN A 384 80.76 24.24 -60.80
C GLN A 384 79.25 24.02 -60.78
N PHE A 385 78.50 24.69 -61.67
CA PHE A 385 77.08 24.45 -61.86
C PHE A 385 76.80 23.01 -62.31
N LEU A 386 77.58 22.47 -63.25
CA LEU A 386 77.41 21.08 -63.71
C LEU A 386 77.67 20.08 -62.57
N ASP A 387 78.68 20.31 -61.74
CA ASP A 387 78.94 19.51 -60.53
C ASP A 387 77.78 19.62 -59.52
N LEU A 388 77.28 20.83 -59.24
CA LEU A 388 76.12 21.05 -58.38
C LEU A 388 74.84 20.40 -58.92
N LYS A 389 74.62 20.46 -60.23
CA LYS A 389 73.51 19.80 -60.91
C LYS A 389 73.58 18.29 -60.73
N GLU A 390 74.75 17.69 -60.94
CA GLU A 390 74.95 16.25 -60.75
C GLU A 390 74.70 15.85 -59.30
N LYS A 391 75.29 16.58 -58.34
CA LYS A 391 75.10 16.34 -56.90
C LYS A 391 73.64 16.48 -56.46
N LEU A 392 72.94 17.52 -56.90
CA LEU A 392 71.52 17.71 -56.55
C LEU A 392 70.63 16.61 -57.14
N ASN A 393 70.88 16.19 -58.39
CA ASN A 393 70.15 15.07 -58.99
C ASN A 393 70.42 13.77 -58.22
N ARG A 394 71.68 13.49 -57.86
CA ARG A 394 72.04 12.34 -57.01
C ARG A 394 71.34 12.39 -55.66
N TYR A 395 71.25 13.57 -55.03
CA TYR A 395 70.55 13.75 -53.76
C TYR A 395 69.04 13.45 -53.87
N ALA A 396 68.42 13.89 -54.97
CA ALA A 396 67.02 13.61 -55.27
C ALA A 396 66.78 12.11 -55.53
N ASP A 397 67.65 11.46 -56.30
CA ASP A 397 67.58 10.02 -56.57
C ASP A 397 67.79 9.19 -55.30
N MET A 398 68.76 9.55 -54.46
CA MET A 398 69.00 8.92 -53.16
C MET A 398 67.80 9.08 -52.23
N SER A 399 67.15 10.25 -52.23
CA SER A 399 65.91 10.49 -51.46
C SER A 399 64.73 9.63 -51.95
N ALA A 400 64.64 9.41 -53.27
CA ALA A 400 63.64 8.53 -53.87
C ALA A 400 63.89 7.05 -53.51
N GLN A 401 65.13 6.57 -53.64
CA GLN A 401 65.50 5.19 -53.31
C GLN A 401 65.34 4.88 -51.82
N PHE A 402 65.69 5.83 -50.94
CA PHE A 402 65.45 5.68 -49.50
C PHE A 402 63.96 5.50 -49.22
N SER A 403 63.12 6.38 -49.79
CA SER A 403 61.67 6.32 -49.62
C SER A 403 61.07 5.01 -50.16
N GLU A 404 61.58 4.52 -51.30
CA GLU A 404 61.19 3.24 -51.89
C GLU A 404 61.60 2.05 -51.02
N THR A 405 62.79 2.10 -50.42
CA THR A 405 63.29 1.05 -49.51
C THR A 405 62.41 0.94 -48.27
N ILE A 406 62.05 2.09 -47.67
CA ILE A 406 61.10 2.14 -46.54
C ILE A 406 59.73 1.59 -46.97
N TYR A 407 59.22 2.01 -48.12
CA TYR A 407 57.94 1.55 -48.65
C TYR A 407 57.88 0.03 -48.83
N ASN A 408 58.92 -0.56 -49.45
CA ASN A 408 58.97 -2.00 -49.72
C ASN A 408 58.99 -2.83 -48.42
N ALA A 409 59.68 -2.35 -47.39
CA ALA A 409 59.72 -3.02 -46.08
C ALA A 409 58.41 -2.88 -45.29
N CYS A 410 57.54 -1.95 -45.69
CA CYS A 410 56.32 -1.60 -44.97
C CYS A 410 55.04 -2.19 -45.59
N GLN A 411 55.13 -2.86 -46.74
CA GLN A 411 53.98 -3.42 -47.45
C GLN A 411 53.14 -4.30 -46.51
N LYS A 412 51.86 -3.95 -46.33
CA LYS A 412 50.89 -4.75 -45.59
C LYS A 412 50.16 -5.68 -46.55
N ASP A 413 50.00 -6.95 -46.17
CA ASP A 413 49.09 -7.83 -46.90
C ASP A 413 47.64 -7.38 -46.66
N GLU A 414 46.87 -7.22 -47.74
CA GLU A 414 45.43 -6.97 -47.68
C GLU A 414 44.71 -7.98 -46.78
N ARG A 415 45.21 -9.23 -46.74
CA ARG A 415 44.67 -10.32 -45.91
C ARG A 415 44.84 -10.06 -44.42
N ASP A 416 45.96 -9.48 -44.00
CA ASP A 416 46.21 -9.18 -42.58
C ASP A 416 45.24 -8.13 -42.06
N ILE A 417 44.87 -7.17 -42.92
CA ILE A 417 43.92 -6.10 -42.58
C ILE A 417 42.51 -6.67 -42.42
N ILE A 418 42.08 -7.54 -43.35
CA ILE A 418 40.80 -8.26 -43.21
C ILE A 418 40.81 -9.11 -41.94
N SER A 419 41.85 -9.92 -41.73
CA SER A 419 41.93 -10.83 -40.57
C SER A 419 41.86 -10.06 -39.24
N MET A 420 42.54 -8.92 -39.14
CA MET A 420 42.50 -8.08 -37.95
C MET A 420 41.11 -7.44 -37.76
N HIS A 421 40.48 -7.00 -38.85
CA HIS A 421 39.13 -6.46 -38.81
C HIS A 421 38.11 -7.51 -38.39
N GLU A 422 38.18 -8.72 -38.94
CA GLU A 422 37.32 -9.84 -38.57
C GLU A 422 37.51 -10.23 -37.11
N SER A 423 38.75 -10.25 -36.61
CA SER A 423 39.05 -10.46 -35.19
C SER A 423 38.41 -9.37 -34.31
N LYS A 424 38.40 -8.11 -34.76
CA LYS A 424 37.69 -6.99 -34.09
C LYS A 424 36.19 -7.20 -34.07
N LEU A 425 35.60 -7.61 -35.19
CA LEU A 425 34.15 -7.89 -35.28
C LEU A 425 33.75 -9.09 -34.39
N ASP A 426 34.55 -10.15 -34.37
CA ASP A 426 34.31 -11.34 -33.54
C ASP A 426 34.39 -11.00 -32.04
N TYR A 427 35.42 -10.26 -31.62
CA TYR A 427 35.52 -9.76 -30.25
C TYR A 427 34.32 -8.90 -29.84
N ASN A 428 33.91 -7.95 -30.69
CA ASN A 428 32.75 -7.11 -30.43
C ASN A 428 31.47 -7.94 -30.34
N LEU A 429 31.30 -8.95 -31.21
CA LEU A 429 30.14 -9.84 -31.20
C LEU A 429 30.09 -10.67 -29.91
N LYS A 430 31.22 -11.24 -29.47
CA LYS A 430 31.34 -11.95 -28.19
C LYS A 430 30.97 -11.05 -27.01
N THR A 431 31.43 -9.80 -27.03
CA THR A 431 31.13 -8.82 -25.98
C THR A 431 29.64 -8.44 -25.95
N ILE A 432 29.03 -8.20 -27.11
CA ILE A 432 27.57 -7.93 -27.23
C ILE A 432 26.77 -9.16 -26.75
N THR A 433 27.19 -10.36 -27.13
CA THR A 433 26.56 -11.62 -26.69
C THR A 433 26.63 -11.77 -25.17
N PHE A 434 27.77 -11.46 -24.57
CA PHE A 434 27.94 -11.50 -23.13
C PHE A 434 27.02 -10.49 -22.41
N MET A 435 26.96 -9.25 -22.88
CA MET A 435 26.04 -8.23 -22.32
C MET A 435 24.56 -8.62 -22.49
N SER A 436 24.21 -9.27 -23.60
CA SER A 436 22.87 -9.82 -23.83
C SER A 436 22.52 -10.92 -22.83
N ARG A 437 23.45 -11.86 -22.60
CA ARG A 437 23.31 -12.93 -21.60
C ARG A 437 23.11 -12.37 -20.20
N LEU A 438 23.81 -11.30 -19.82
CA LEU A 438 23.60 -10.62 -18.53
C LEU A 438 22.18 -10.05 -18.40
N ILE A 439 21.63 -9.46 -19.46
CA ILE A 439 20.25 -8.94 -19.48
C ILE A 439 19.24 -10.08 -19.40
N GLU A 440 19.47 -11.16 -20.15
CA GLU A 440 18.62 -12.35 -20.14
C GLU A 440 18.56 -12.98 -18.73
N ASP A 441 19.73 -13.26 -18.14
CA ASP A 441 19.83 -13.84 -16.79
C ASP A 441 19.16 -12.93 -15.74
N SER A 442 19.22 -11.60 -15.91
CA SER A 442 18.61 -10.62 -15.00
C SER A 442 17.09 -10.47 -15.15
N SER A 443 16.52 -10.80 -16.32
CA SER A 443 15.13 -10.44 -16.68
C SER A 443 14.05 -11.09 -15.79
N ASN A 444 14.36 -12.25 -15.20
CA ASN A 444 13.44 -12.97 -14.31
C ASN A 444 13.27 -12.31 -12.93
N ILE A 445 14.06 -11.28 -12.60
CA ILE A 445 13.96 -10.59 -11.31
C ILE A 445 12.58 -9.95 -11.06
N SER A 446 11.84 -9.65 -12.13
CA SER A 446 10.45 -9.16 -12.11
C SER A 446 9.50 -10.04 -11.29
N LEU A 447 9.81 -11.33 -11.14
CA LEU A 447 8.97 -12.28 -10.41
C LEU A 447 9.19 -12.24 -8.90
N TYR A 448 10.35 -11.74 -8.42
CA TYR A 448 10.83 -12.07 -7.08
C TYR A 448 10.96 -10.86 -6.14
N ALA A 449 11.68 -9.78 -6.50
CA ALA A 449 12.03 -8.74 -5.52
C ALA A 449 11.92 -7.30 -6.02
N LYS A 450 11.45 -6.40 -5.13
CA LYS A 450 11.25 -4.96 -5.42
C LYS A 450 12.54 -4.16 -5.59
N LYS A 451 13.54 -4.32 -4.70
CA LYS A 451 14.76 -3.48 -4.70
C LYS A 451 15.65 -3.68 -5.94
N PRO A 452 15.95 -4.90 -6.41
CA PRO A 452 16.83 -5.09 -7.57
C PRO A 452 16.22 -4.65 -8.91
N ILE A 453 14.90 -4.46 -8.97
CA ILE A 453 14.17 -4.02 -10.18
C ILE A 453 14.67 -2.66 -10.68
N ASP A 454 14.79 -1.67 -9.78
CA ASP A 454 15.20 -0.32 -10.18
C ASP A 454 16.65 -0.30 -10.67
N ILE A 455 17.51 -1.09 -10.01
CA ILE A 455 18.91 -1.27 -10.39
C ILE A 455 18.98 -1.88 -11.80
N PHE A 456 18.20 -2.93 -12.08
CA PHE A 456 18.15 -3.56 -13.39
C PHE A 456 17.72 -2.59 -14.50
N LYS A 457 16.67 -1.77 -14.28
CA LYS A 457 16.23 -0.76 -15.26
C LYS A 457 17.36 0.22 -15.61
N GLY A 458 18.12 0.66 -14.61
CA GLY A 458 19.29 1.53 -14.81
C GLY A 458 20.43 0.84 -15.58
N ILE A 459 20.73 -0.41 -15.25
CA ILE A 459 21.81 -1.19 -15.87
C ILE A 459 21.49 -1.56 -17.31
N TYR A 460 20.24 -1.98 -17.61
CA TYR A 460 19.82 -2.31 -18.97
C TYR A 460 20.11 -1.16 -19.94
N ASN A 461 19.77 0.08 -19.57
CA ASN A 461 20.03 1.25 -20.39
C ASN A 461 21.52 1.47 -20.64
N LYS A 462 22.36 1.31 -19.60
CA LYS A 462 23.82 1.43 -19.73
C LYS A 462 24.39 0.35 -20.65
N LEU A 463 24.04 -0.92 -20.42
CA LEU A 463 24.47 -2.05 -21.26
C LEU A 463 24.03 -1.87 -22.71
N ARG A 464 22.81 -1.38 -22.94
CA ARG A 464 22.30 -1.08 -24.29
C ARG A 464 23.12 0.00 -25.00
N VAL A 465 23.50 1.07 -24.30
CA VAL A 465 24.38 2.12 -24.85
C VAL A 465 25.75 1.53 -25.21
N GLU A 466 26.31 0.67 -24.36
CA GLU A 466 27.57 -0.02 -24.64
C GLU A 466 27.49 -0.95 -25.85
N MET A 467 26.45 -1.78 -25.93
CA MET A 467 26.21 -2.64 -27.08
C MET A 467 26.05 -1.82 -28.38
N ALA A 468 25.37 -0.67 -28.31
CA ALA A 468 25.22 0.23 -29.45
C ALA A 468 26.56 0.88 -29.86
N ALA A 469 27.43 1.21 -28.91
CA ALA A 469 28.77 1.72 -29.21
C ALA A 469 29.63 0.67 -29.92
N LEU A 470 29.52 -0.61 -29.55
CA LEU A 470 30.22 -1.72 -30.20
C LEU A 470 29.74 -2.03 -31.63
N LEU A 471 28.52 -1.59 -31.99
CA LEU A 471 28.00 -1.68 -33.36
C LEU A 471 28.65 -0.68 -34.33
N VAL A 472 29.30 0.37 -33.81
CA VAL A 472 29.92 1.40 -34.65
C VAL A 472 31.19 0.82 -35.28
N ILE A 473 31.11 0.57 -36.59
CA ILE A 473 32.23 0.09 -37.39
C ILE A 473 32.91 1.29 -38.03
N GLU A 474 34.22 1.44 -37.81
CA GLU A 474 35.04 2.44 -38.49
C GLU A 474 35.08 2.13 -39.99
N PRO A 475 34.74 3.08 -40.88
CA PRO A 475 34.89 2.86 -42.32
C PRO A 475 36.38 2.79 -42.67
N LEU A 476 36.71 2.00 -43.70
CA LEU A 476 38.04 2.08 -44.33
C LEU A 476 38.26 3.52 -44.82
N SER A 477 39.46 4.06 -44.60
CA SER A 477 39.83 5.36 -45.16
C SER A 477 39.77 5.30 -46.69
N ASN A 478 39.56 6.45 -47.35
CA ASN A 478 39.51 6.49 -48.81
C ASN A 478 40.83 6.04 -49.43
N GLU A 479 41.96 6.35 -48.78
CA GLU A 479 43.28 5.90 -49.18
C GLU A 479 43.35 4.38 -49.12
N THR A 480 43.07 3.78 -47.95
CA THR A 480 43.09 2.32 -47.74
C THR A 480 42.18 1.60 -48.74
N ARG A 481 40.99 2.13 -48.97
CA ARG A 481 40.01 1.56 -49.89
C ARG A 481 40.46 1.62 -51.35
N SER A 482 41.17 2.67 -51.75
CA SER A 482 41.69 2.80 -53.12
C SER A 482 42.80 1.80 -53.45
N LEU A 483 43.40 1.21 -52.42
CA LEU A 483 44.59 0.37 -52.50
C LEU A 483 44.27 -1.13 -52.41
N MET A 484 43.07 -1.47 -51.94
CA MET A 484 42.58 -2.84 -51.86
C MET A 484 41.93 -3.30 -53.16
N ARG A 485 42.00 -4.61 -53.44
CA ARG A 485 41.25 -5.20 -54.56
C ARG A 485 39.74 -5.11 -54.30
N LYS A 486 38.96 -5.06 -55.39
CA LYS A 486 37.49 -5.04 -55.32
C LYS A 486 36.93 -6.23 -54.52
N GLU A 487 37.54 -7.41 -54.66
CA GLU A 487 37.18 -8.62 -53.92
C GLU A 487 37.40 -8.47 -52.41
N THR A 488 38.57 -7.98 -51.99
CA THR A 488 38.93 -7.64 -50.60
C THR A 488 37.93 -6.67 -49.97
N ILE A 489 37.55 -5.62 -50.71
CA ILE A 489 36.52 -4.65 -50.28
C ILE A 489 35.15 -5.33 -50.16
N GLY A 490 34.84 -6.27 -51.06
CA GLY A 490 33.65 -7.12 -50.99
C GLY A 490 33.58 -7.89 -49.68
N ASN A 491 34.64 -8.65 -49.35
CA ASN A 491 34.75 -9.42 -48.11
C ASN A 491 34.63 -8.53 -46.87
N TYR A 492 35.30 -7.37 -46.85
CA TYR A 492 35.17 -6.40 -45.75
C TYR A 492 33.73 -5.95 -45.52
N ASN A 493 33.01 -5.61 -46.60
CA ASN A 493 31.61 -5.19 -46.53
C ASN A 493 30.68 -6.34 -46.12
N GLU A 494 30.95 -7.55 -46.57
CA GLU A 494 30.21 -8.75 -46.19
C GLU A 494 30.38 -9.04 -44.69
N SER A 495 31.62 -9.06 -44.17
CA SER A 495 31.89 -9.26 -42.74
C SER A 495 31.20 -8.18 -41.88
N ASN A 496 31.17 -6.93 -42.34
CA ASN A 496 30.42 -5.86 -41.68
C ASN A 496 28.90 -6.08 -41.69
N SER A 497 28.35 -6.52 -42.82
CA SER A 497 26.91 -6.79 -42.94
C SER A 497 26.50 -7.96 -42.05
N ASN A 498 27.29 -9.03 -42.05
CA ASN A 498 27.11 -10.20 -41.20
C ASN A 498 27.18 -9.85 -39.71
N PHE A 499 28.19 -9.07 -39.30
CA PHE A 499 28.32 -8.58 -37.93
C PHE A 499 27.11 -7.73 -37.52
N ARG A 500 26.70 -6.74 -38.34
CA ARG A 500 25.55 -5.90 -38.03
C ARG A 500 24.28 -6.72 -37.89
N THR A 501 24.04 -7.66 -38.80
CA THR A 501 22.86 -8.53 -38.78
C THR A 501 22.80 -9.37 -37.50
N LYS A 502 23.90 -10.06 -37.16
CA LYS A 502 24.00 -10.89 -35.94
C LYS A 502 23.85 -10.04 -34.67
N SER A 503 24.59 -8.95 -34.57
CA SER A 503 24.58 -8.09 -33.39
C SER A 503 23.24 -7.37 -33.20
N SER A 504 22.60 -6.91 -34.28
CA SER A 504 21.24 -6.33 -34.22
C SER A 504 20.19 -7.36 -33.79
N ALA A 505 20.31 -8.63 -34.23
CA ALA A 505 19.44 -9.69 -33.77
C ALA A 505 19.59 -9.95 -32.26
N ILE A 506 20.82 -9.97 -31.75
CA ILE A 506 21.12 -10.12 -30.31
C ILE A 506 20.56 -8.95 -29.51
N ILE A 507 20.80 -7.71 -29.94
CA ILE A 507 20.27 -6.51 -29.25
C ILE A 507 18.74 -6.50 -29.25
N THR A 508 18.11 -6.94 -30.33
CA THR A 508 16.65 -7.09 -30.41
C THR A 508 16.16 -8.17 -29.43
N SER A 509 16.89 -9.28 -29.28
CA SER A 509 16.60 -10.31 -28.27
C SER A 509 16.69 -9.75 -26.84
N SER A 510 17.75 -9.01 -26.52
CA SER A 510 17.91 -8.34 -25.21
C SER A 510 16.76 -7.38 -24.91
N ARG A 511 16.30 -6.64 -25.94
CA ARG A 511 15.13 -5.76 -25.81
C ARG A 511 13.85 -6.54 -25.50
N ARG A 512 13.62 -7.67 -26.19
CA ARG A 512 12.48 -8.56 -25.89
C ARG A 512 12.54 -9.11 -24.46
N CYS A 513 13.72 -9.46 -23.96
CA CYS A 513 13.89 -9.88 -22.57
C CYS A 513 13.50 -8.78 -21.58
N TYR A 514 13.88 -7.53 -21.87
CA TYR A 514 13.48 -6.37 -21.07
C TYR A 514 11.97 -6.07 -21.16
N GLU A 515 11.35 -6.19 -22.34
CA GLU A 515 9.90 -6.04 -22.53
C GLU A 515 9.11 -7.13 -21.79
N ASN A 516 9.61 -8.38 -21.79
CA ASN A 516 9.06 -9.49 -21.00
C ASN A 516 9.18 -9.20 -19.49
N PHE A 517 10.31 -8.66 -19.04
CA PHE A 517 10.50 -8.22 -17.67
C PHE A 517 9.46 -7.16 -17.25
N GLU A 518 9.25 -6.10 -18.04
CA GLU A 518 8.22 -5.07 -17.75
C GLU A 518 6.80 -5.67 -17.74
N THR A 519 6.52 -6.61 -18.65
CA THR A 519 5.23 -7.31 -18.71
C THR A 519 5.01 -8.18 -17.47
N ASN A 520 6.03 -8.93 -17.03
CA ASN A 520 5.96 -9.76 -15.84
C ASN A 520 5.82 -8.93 -14.57
N LEU A 521 6.54 -7.80 -14.49
CA LEU A 521 6.40 -6.85 -13.40
C LEU A 521 4.98 -6.31 -13.31
N SER A 522 4.42 -5.86 -14.44
CA SER A 522 3.04 -5.36 -14.51
C SER A 522 2.02 -6.44 -14.10
N LYS A 523 2.22 -7.69 -14.54
CA LYS A 523 1.37 -8.83 -14.12
C LYS A 523 1.47 -9.11 -12.63
N LYS A 524 2.67 -9.06 -12.05
CA LYS A 524 2.88 -9.24 -10.61
C LYS A 524 2.19 -8.13 -9.82
N GLU A 525 2.39 -6.86 -10.19
CA GLU A 525 1.71 -5.74 -9.55
C GLU A 525 0.19 -5.83 -9.63
N LEU A 526 -0.37 -6.31 -10.74
CA LEU A 526 -1.80 -6.55 -10.87
C LEU A 526 -2.29 -7.70 -9.97
N LYS A 527 -1.52 -8.79 -9.86
CA LYS A 527 -1.83 -9.90 -8.95
C LYS A 527 -1.76 -9.44 -7.49
N ASP A 528 -0.73 -8.69 -7.11
CA ASP A 528 -0.55 -8.16 -5.76
C ASP A 528 -1.70 -7.21 -5.39
N LYS A 529 -2.06 -6.28 -6.29
CA LYS A 529 -3.22 -5.40 -6.12
C LYS A 529 -4.54 -6.18 -6.02
N SER A 530 -4.71 -7.23 -6.83
CA SER A 530 -5.90 -8.09 -6.74
C SER A 530 -5.95 -8.87 -5.43
N ARG A 531 -4.80 -9.33 -4.92
CA ARG A 531 -4.69 -10.03 -3.64
C ARG A 531 -5.00 -9.08 -2.47
N GLU A 532 -4.45 -7.87 -2.48
CA GLU A 532 -4.74 -6.82 -1.49
C GLU A 532 -6.23 -6.47 -1.49
N LYS A 533 -6.83 -6.27 -2.67
CA LYS A 533 -8.27 -6.03 -2.80
C LYS A 533 -9.12 -7.19 -2.28
N ASN A 534 -8.72 -8.44 -2.53
CA ASN A 534 -9.42 -9.62 -2.03
C ASN A 534 -9.30 -9.76 -0.51
N LEU A 535 -8.13 -9.45 0.08
CA LEU A 535 -7.94 -9.43 1.52
C LEU A 535 -8.79 -8.34 2.17
N GLU A 536 -8.81 -7.13 1.60
CA GLU A 536 -9.64 -6.03 2.05
C GLU A 536 -11.14 -6.39 1.98
N ALA A 537 -11.58 -7.07 0.92
CA ALA A 537 -12.95 -7.58 0.79
C ALA A 537 -13.30 -8.63 1.84
N ASN A 538 -12.37 -9.56 2.14
CA ASN A 538 -12.59 -10.57 3.18
C ASN A 538 -12.63 -9.94 4.59
N LEU A 539 -11.78 -8.94 4.87
CA LEU A 539 -11.81 -8.20 6.14
C LEU A 539 -13.09 -7.39 6.30
N ALA A 540 -13.54 -6.73 5.23
CA ALA A 540 -14.82 -6.03 5.21
C ALA A 540 -16.01 -6.96 5.49
N GLN A 541 -15.99 -8.18 4.91
CA GLN A 541 -16.99 -9.21 5.19
C GLN A 541 -16.99 -9.63 6.66
N GLU A 542 -15.82 -9.96 7.20
CA GLU A 542 -15.65 -10.37 8.60
C GLU A 542 -16.10 -9.27 9.57
N GLU A 543 -15.79 -8.00 9.27
CA GLU A 543 -16.23 -6.85 10.09
C GLU A 543 -17.76 -6.74 10.14
N ILE A 544 -18.41 -6.87 8.98
CA ILE A 544 -19.88 -6.82 8.87
C ILE A 544 -20.51 -8.01 9.59
N ASP A 545 -20.02 -9.22 9.35
CA ASP A 545 -20.60 -10.44 9.91
C ASP A 545 -20.50 -10.47 11.44
N ARG A 546 -19.38 -10.02 12.02
CA ARG A 546 -19.25 -9.91 13.48
C ARG A 546 -20.29 -8.95 14.08
N LEU A 547 -20.52 -7.80 13.45
CA LEU A 547 -21.51 -6.83 13.94
C LEU A 547 -22.95 -7.35 13.79
N PHE A 548 -23.26 -8.07 12.71
CA PHE A 548 -24.55 -8.72 12.52
C PHE A 548 -24.79 -9.84 13.52
N GLN A 549 -23.85 -10.76 13.68
CA GLN A 549 -23.93 -11.85 14.66
C GLN A 549 -24.08 -11.29 16.09
N SER A 550 -23.39 -10.19 16.40
CA SER A 550 -23.57 -9.49 17.67
C SER A 550 -25.00 -8.98 17.85
N ALA A 551 -25.55 -8.31 16.83
CA ALA A 551 -26.93 -7.83 16.85
C ALA A 551 -27.95 -8.97 16.99
N GLU A 552 -27.75 -10.09 16.29
CA GLU A 552 -28.61 -11.29 16.39
C GLU A 552 -28.57 -11.91 17.78
N LYS A 553 -27.38 -12.15 18.35
CA LYS A 553 -27.23 -12.72 19.70
C LYS A 553 -27.90 -11.84 20.75
N LEU A 554 -27.66 -10.53 20.70
CA LEU A 554 -28.26 -9.59 21.65
C LEU A 554 -29.79 -9.52 21.51
N THR A 555 -30.30 -9.62 20.28
CA THR A 555 -31.74 -9.66 20.02
C THR A 555 -32.37 -10.97 20.50
N ALA A 556 -31.68 -12.10 20.37
CA ALA A 556 -32.14 -13.39 20.89
C ALA A 556 -32.32 -13.35 22.42
N ILE A 557 -31.35 -12.80 23.16
CA ILE A 557 -31.49 -12.60 24.61
C ILE A 557 -32.65 -11.64 24.91
N PHE A 558 -32.72 -10.51 24.21
CA PHE A 558 -33.78 -9.52 24.39
C PHE A 558 -35.19 -10.13 24.24
N SER A 559 -35.35 -11.05 23.30
CA SER A 559 -36.59 -11.77 23.03
C SER A 559 -36.88 -12.88 24.05
N SER A 560 -35.84 -13.50 24.63
CA SER A 560 -35.98 -14.53 25.68
C SER A 560 -36.45 -13.97 27.03
N MET A 561 -36.23 -12.68 27.27
CA MET A 561 -36.70 -11.96 28.47
C MET A 561 -38.22 -11.78 28.43
N THR A 562 -38.91 -12.71 29.08
CA THR A 562 -40.38 -12.88 29.04
C THR A 562 -41.07 -12.66 30.38
N TYR A 563 -40.31 -12.51 31.47
CA TYR A 563 -40.86 -12.44 32.83
C TYR A 563 -41.88 -11.31 33.00
N THR A 564 -41.61 -10.12 32.46
CA THR A 564 -42.54 -8.98 32.49
C THR A 564 -43.86 -9.31 31.77
N GLN A 565 -43.80 -9.96 30.61
CA GLN A 565 -44.98 -10.36 29.85
C GLN A 565 -45.80 -11.41 30.60
N GLU A 566 -45.15 -12.40 31.21
CA GLU A 566 -45.79 -13.44 32.01
C GLU A 566 -46.44 -12.86 33.28
N SER A 567 -45.74 -11.95 33.96
CA SER A 567 -46.25 -11.25 35.15
C SER A 567 -47.49 -10.42 34.82
N PHE A 568 -47.51 -9.74 33.67
CA PHE A 568 -48.69 -9.00 33.21
C PHE A 568 -49.86 -9.89 32.80
N LYS A 569 -49.61 -11.09 32.24
CA LYS A 569 -50.67 -12.08 31.99
C LYS A 569 -51.29 -12.57 33.30
N LYS A 570 -50.46 -12.89 34.30
CA LYS A 570 -50.92 -13.25 35.66
C LYS A 570 -51.74 -12.10 36.27
N TYR A 571 -51.25 -10.86 36.16
CA TYR A 571 -51.97 -9.67 36.61
C TYR A 571 -53.35 -9.53 35.96
N LEU A 572 -53.45 -9.69 34.63
CA LEU A 572 -54.73 -9.64 33.92
C LEU A 572 -55.68 -10.75 34.40
N SER A 573 -55.18 -11.97 34.63
CA SER A 573 -55.97 -13.08 35.15
C SER A 573 -56.53 -12.75 36.54
N THR A 574 -55.69 -12.26 37.46
CA THR A 574 -56.10 -11.83 38.80
C THR A 574 -57.11 -10.69 38.74
N TYR A 575 -56.91 -9.69 37.87
CA TYR A 575 -57.88 -8.62 37.65
C TYR A 575 -59.23 -9.15 37.19
N ASN A 576 -59.26 -10.02 36.17
CA ASN A 576 -60.49 -10.57 35.63
C ASN A 576 -61.23 -11.43 36.67
N GLN A 577 -60.50 -12.18 37.49
CA GLN A 577 -61.07 -12.92 38.61
C GLN A 577 -61.74 -11.97 39.61
N ILE A 578 -61.02 -10.96 40.11
CA ILE A 578 -61.54 -9.97 41.07
C ILE A 578 -62.76 -9.23 40.48
N TYR A 579 -62.69 -8.82 39.21
CA TYR A 579 -63.77 -8.15 38.52
C TYR A 579 -65.03 -9.03 38.42
N ASN A 580 -64.87 -10.32 38.11
CA ASN A 580 -65.97 -11.27 38.02
C ASN A 580 -66.56 -11.58 39.41
N ASP A 581 -65.74 -11.73 40.44
CA ASP A 581 -66.17 -11.99 41.82
C ASP A 581 -66.99 -10.81 42.37
N ILE A 582 -66.51 -9.57 42.17
CA ILE A 582 -67.28 -8.35 42.49
C ILE A 582 -68.58 -8.30 41.68
N ASN A 583 -68.56 -8.72 40.41
CA ASN A 583 -69.74 -8.72 39.57
C ASN A 583 -70.78 -9.80 39.92
N SER A 584 -70.35 -10.92 40.49
CA SER A 584 -71.23 -12.01 40.93
C SER A 584 -71.64 -11.91 42.41
N GLY A 585 -71.05 -10.97 43.17
CA GLY A 585 -71.42 -10.72 44.57
C GLY A 585 -70.76 -11.66 45.58
N ASN A 586 -69.82 -12.48 45.11
CA ASN A 586 -69.10 -13.46 45.93
C ASN A 586 -67.75 -12.88 46.42
N ASN A 587 -67.34 -13.24 47.65
CA ASN A 587 -65.98 -12.99 48.16
C ASN A 587 -65.48 -11.52 48.12
N ILE A 588 -66.38 -10.54 48.23
CA ILE A 588 -65.99 -9.11 48.21
C ILE A 588 -65.05 -8.79 49.39
N ASP A 589 -65.33 -9.34 50.57
CA ASP A 589 -64.58 -9.07 51.80
C ASP A 589 -63.09 -9.44 51.71
N SER A 590 -62.73 -10.51 50.99
CA SER A 590 -61.34 -10.92 50.82
C SER A 590 -60.49 -9.93 50.01
N TYR A 591 -61.12 -9.08 49.21
CA TYR A 591 -60.43 -8.12 48.34
C TYR A 591 -60.48 -6.68 48.85
N LEU A 592 -61.40 -6.35 49.78
CA LEU A 592 -61.63 -4.99 50.24
C LEU A 592 -60.38 -4.35 50.86
N GLN A 593 -59.63 -5.08 51.68
CA GLN A 593 -58.42 -4.55 52.31
C GLN A 593 -57.36 -4.17 51.27
N THR A 594 -57.14 -5.04 50.29
CA THR A 594 -56.14 -4.85 49.24
C THR A 594 -56.54 -3.77 48.25
N ILE A 595 -57.79 -3.75 47.77
CA ILE A 595 -58.29 -2.69 46.86
C ILE A 595 -58.24 -1.32 47.55
N ASN A 596 -58.56 -1.24 48.85
CA ASN A 596 -58.48 0.01 49.60
C ASN A 596 -57.04 0.47 49.85
N SER A 597 -56.06 -0.43 49.81
CA SER A 597 -54.63 -0.08 49.85
C SER A 597 -54.13 0.58 48.54
N GLY A 598 -54.95 0.59 47.49
CA GLY A 598 -54.67 1.27 46.23
C GLY A 598 -53.88 0.46 45.20
N SER A 599 -53.70 -0.85 45.44
CA SER A 599 -52.96 -1.75 44.55
C SER A 599 -53.56 -3.17 44.62
N ILE A 600 -53.59 -3.88 43.49
CA ILE A 600 -53.94 -5.31 43.47
C ILE A 600 -52.71 -6.21 43.24
N ILE A 601 -51.51 -5.63 43.10
CA ILE A 601 -50.27 -6.36 42.83
C ILE A 601 -49.99 -7.43 43.89
N SER A 602 -50.27 -7.16 45.17
CA SER A 602 -50.03 -8.11 46.25
C SER A 602 -50.87 -9.39 46.17
N LEU A 603 -51.91 -9.42 45.31
CA LEU A 603 -52.73 -10.60 45.04
C LEU A 603 -52.24 -11.40 43.83
N VAL A 604 -51.26 -10.89 43.09
CA VAL A 604 -50.72 -11.53 41.89
C VAL A 604 -49.52 -12.39 42.29
N SER A 605 -49.65 -13.70 42.10
CA SER A 605 -48.57 -14.65 42.40
C SER A 605 -47.30 -14.31 41.61
N ASP A 606 -46.15 -14.33 42.30
CA ASP A 606 -44.82 -14.08 41.74
C ASP A 606 -44.64 -12.71 41.06
N PHE A 607 -45.44 -11.70 41.39
CA PHE A 607 -45.27 -10.36 40.84
C PHE A 607 -44.20 -9.59 41.62
N ASP A 608 -42.97 -9.60 41.11
CA ASP A 608 -41.84 -8.81 41.64
C ASP A 608 -41.59 -7.53 40.80
N PRO A 609 -41.94 -6.34 41.33
CA PRO A 609 -41.67 -5.05 40.68
C PRO A 609 -40.19 -4.76 40.44
N ALA A 610 -39.29 -5.20 41.33
CA ALA A 610 -37.86 -4.98 41.20
C ALA A 610 -37.30 -5.78 40.01
N ARG A 611 -37.82 -6.99 39.80
CA ARG A 611 -37.49 -7.83 38.64
C ARG A 611 -37.99 -7.25 37.32
N ILE A 612 -39.20 -6.67 37.29
CA ILE A 612 -39.71 -5.95 36.11
C ILE A 612 -38.82 -4.74 35.78
N ASP A 613 -38.43 -3.97 36.81
CA ASP A 613 -37.56 -2.80 36.64
C ASP A 613 -36.15 -3.21 36.17
N ALA A 614 -35.60 -4.33 36.68
CA ALA A 614 -34.34 -4.92 36.26
C ALA A 614 -34.39 -5.39 34.79
N GLU A 615 -35.39 -6.18 34.43
CA GLU A 615 -35.59 -6.65 33.05
C GLU A 615 -35.76 -5.48 32.07
N LYS A 616 -36.50 -4.44 32.45
CA LYS A 616 -36.63 -3.22 31.63
C LYS A 616 -35.28 -2.55 31.39
N LYS A 617 -34.44 -2.42 32.43
CA LYS A 617 -33.09 -1.83 32.30
C LYS A 617 -32.23 -2.68 31.36
N ILE A 618 -32.17 -4.00 31.57
CA ILE A 618 -31.39 -4.91 30.73
C ILE A 618 -31.88 -4.87 29.28
N ARG A 619 -33.19 -4.97 29.04
CA ARG A 619 -33.78 -4.86 27.69
C ARG A 619 -33.45 -3.53 27.02
N THR A 620 -33.38 -2.42 27.76
CA THR A 620 -33.00 -1.10 27.22
C THR A 620 -31.53 -1.07 26.79
N ILE A 621 -30.64 -1.62 27.61
CA ILE A 621 -29.20 -1.75 27.32
C ILE A 621 -28.99 -2.61 26.07
N LEU A 622 -29.54 -3.83 26.07
CA LEU A 622 -29.44 -4.78 24.95
C LEU A 622 -30.00 -4.19 23.66
N LYS A 623 -31.17 -3.54 23.72
CA LYS A 623 -31.77 -2.87 22.56
C LYS A 623 -30.88 -1.78 21.99
N THR A 624 -30.24 -0.99 22.86
CA THR A 624 -29.35 0.09 22.43
C THR A 624 -28.11 -0.46 21.72
N GLU A 625 -27.46 -1.48 22.29
CA GLU A 625 -26.27 -2.09 21.69
C GLU A 625 -26.59 -2.90 20.42
N ALA A 626 -27.68 -3.68 20.41
CA ALA A 626 -28.11 -4.42 19.23
C ALA A 626 -28.47 -3.47 18.07
N THR A 627 -29.18 -2.38 18.36
CA THR A 627 -29.51 -1.35 17.36
C THR A 627 -28.25 -0.65 16.86
N SER A 628 -27.29 -0.33 17.75
CA SER A 628 -26.02 0.27 17.35
C SER A 628 -25.22 -0.68 16.46
N SER A 629 -25.10 -1.95 16.82
CA SER A 629 -24.35 -2.95 16.05
C SER A 629 -24.96 -3.16 14.67
N LEU A 630 -26.28 -3.31 14.58
CA LEU A 630 -27.01 -3.43 13.32
C LEU A 630 -26.84 -2.17 12.45
N SER A 631 -26.95 -0.99 13.04
CA SER A 631 -26.79 0.28 12.31
C SER A 631 -25.36 0.46 11.79
N SER A 632 -24.36 0.10 12.60
CA SER A 632 -22.95 0.11 12.20
C SER A 632 -22.69 -0.87 11.05
N ALA A 633 -23.26 -2.08 11.10
CA ALA A 633 -23.12 -3.06 10.02
C ALA A 633 -23.72 -2.56 8.70
N ILE A 634 -24.92 -1.98 8.73
CA ILE A 634 -25.57 -1.38 7.54
C ILE A 634 -24.75 -0.21 6.99
N ALA A 635 -24.25 0.66 7.87
CA ALA A 635 -23.41 1.78 7.46
C ALA A 635 -22.11 1.31 6.79
N LEU A 636 -21.48 0.25 7.32
CA LEU A 636 -20.29 -0.37 6.73
C LEU A 636 -20.58 -1.03 5.39
N MET A 637 -21.69 -1.74 5.24
CA MET A 637 -22.11 -2.29 3.95
C MET A 637 -22.24 -1.20 2.88
N GLN A 638 -22.85 -0.06 3.22
CA GLN A 638 -22.97 1.08 2.32
C GLN A 638 -21.60 1.72 2.02
N TYR A 639 -20.75 1.86 3.04
CA TYR A 639 -19.41 2.40 2.91
C TYR A 639 -18.55 1.57 1.94
N TYR A 640 -18.43 0.27 2.18
CA TYR A 640 -17.63 -0.61 1.32
C TYR A 640 -18.18 -0.69 -0.12
N SER A 641 -19.50 -0.66 -0.27
CA SER A 641 -20.13 -0.56 -1.59
C SER A 641 -19.74 0.73 -2.33
N ARG A 642 -19.65 1.88 -1.65
CA ARG A 642 -19.18 3.15 -2.24
C ARG A 642 -17.69 3.09 -2.61
N MET A 643 -16.89 2.39 -1.80
CA MET A 643 -15.47 2.16 -2.04
C MET A 643 -15.19 1.10 -3.12
N LYS A 644 -16.22 0.51 -3.74
CA LYS A 644 -16.11 -0.58 -4.73
C LYS A 644 -15.40 -1.83 -4.20
N ILE A 645 -15.53 -2.09 -2.89
CA ILE A 645 -15.10 -3.31 -2.21
C ILE A 645 -16.30 -4.27 -2.22
N GLU A 646 -16.10 -5.44 -2.82
CA GLU A 646 -17.19 -6.40 -3.06
C GLU A 646 -17.37 -7.32 -1.83
N ILE A 647 -18.47 -7.12 -1.11
CA ILE A 647 -18.89 -7.98 0.00
C ILE A 647 -19.62 -9.19 -0.59
N LYS A 648 -19.10 -10.40 -0.33
CA LYS A 648 -19.60 -11.66 -0.91
C LYS A 648 -21.00 -12.01 -0.41
N PHE A 649 -21.25 -11.82 0.88
CA PHE A 649 -22.52 -12.13 1.53
C PHE A 649 -23.16 -10.85 2.04
N LYS A 650 -24.24 -10.43 1.37
CA LYS A 650 -25.08 -9.32 1.83
C LYS A 650 -26.26 -9.89 2.58
N TRP A 651 -26.41 -9.46 3.83
CA TRP A 651 -27.60 -9.70 4.61
C TRP A 651 -28.83 -9.09 3.92
N SER A 652 -29.92 -9.85 3.88
CA SER A 652 -31.14 -9.45 3.20
C SER A 652 -31.91 -8.40 4.00
N ASP A 653 -32.67 -7.55 3.31
CA ASP A 653 -33.56 -6.59 3.97
C ASP A 653 -34.59 -7.29 4.88
N ALA A 654 -34.97 -8.54 4.55
CA ALA A 654 -35.87 -9.35 5.36
C ALA A 654 -35.25 -9.70 6.73
N GLU A 655 -33.99 -10.13 6.76
CA GLU A 655 -33.25 -10.44 8.00
C GLU A 655 -33.05 -9.18 8.85
N ILE A 656 -32.64 -8.06 8.22
CA ILE A 656 -32.48 -6.77 8.90
C ILE A 656 -33.81 -6.31 9.53
N ASN A 657 -34.92 -6.44 8.80
CA ASN A 657 -36.23 -6.04 9.30
C ASN A 657 -36.73 -6.96 10.41
N LYS A 658 -36.44 -8.26 10.34
CA LYS A 658 -36.75 -9.21 11.41
C LYS A 658 -36.12 -8.78 12.73
N ILE A 659 -34.82 -8.49 12.74
CA ILE A 659 -34.12 -8.00 13.94
C ILE A 659 -34.74 -6.69 14.46
N LYS A 660 -35.05 -5.75 13.55
CA LYS A 660 -35.68 -4.47 13.92
C LYS A 660 -37.05 -4.64 14.55
N GLU A 661 -37.89 -5.53 14.02
CA GLU A 661 -39.23 -5.79 14.57
C GLU A 661 -39.15 -6.49 15.93
N GLU A 662 -38.24 -7.45 16.10
CA GLU A 662 -38.01 -8.10 17.39
C GLU A 662 -37.58 -7.08 18.45
N LEU A 663 -36.66 -6.16 18.16
CA LEU A 663 -36.23 -5.09 19.07
C LEU A 663 -37.29 -4.01 19.34
N LYS A 664 -38.32 -3.89 18.50
CA LYS A 664 -39.48 -3.01 18.73
C LYS A 664 -40.49 -3.63 19.69
N SER A 665 -40.46 -4.95 19.91
CA SER A 665 -41.40 -5.62 20.79
C SER A 665 -41.23 -5.18 22.26
N GLU A 666 -42.27 -4.55 22.80
CA GLU A 666 -42.34 -4.19 24.21
C GLU A 666 -43.38 -5.06 24.91
N PRO A 667 -43.04 -5.67 26.07
CA PRO A 667 -43.98 -6.46 26.83
C PRO A 667 -45.09 -5.55 27.32
N GLY A 668 -46.32 -5.98 27.05
CA GLY A 668 -47.50 -5.26 27.46
C GLY A 668 -48.77 -6.07 27.22
N ILE A 669 -49.80 -5.67 27.96
CA ILE A 669 -51.12 -6.29 27.91
C ILE A 669 -52.19 -5.21 28.11
N VAL A 670 -53.38 -5.42 27.57
CA VAL A 670 -54.51 -4.54 27.84
C VAL A 670 -55.25 -5.07 29.06
N VAL A 671 -55.34 -4.24 30.11
CA VAL A 671 -56.12 -4.52 31.32
C VAL A 671 -57.25 -3.52 31.39
N SER A 672 -58.50 -4.00 31.33
CA SER A 672 -59.68 -3.16 31.17
C SER A 672 -59.57 -2.30 29.90
N SER A 673 -59.45 -0.97 30.03
CA SER A 673 -59.25 -0.02 28.93
C SER A 673 -57.82 0.54 28.81
N TRP A 674 -56.88 0.08 29.66
CA TRP A 674 -55.51 0.60 29.70
C TRP A 674 -54.48 -0.41 29.20
N LYS A 675 -53.50 0.05 28.42
CA LYS A 675 -52.35 -0.76 28.00
C LYS A 675 -51.24 -0.71 29.06
N MET A 676 -51.10 -1.79 29.81
CA MET A 676 -50.06 -2.00 30.81
C MET A 676 -48.75 -2.40 30.14
N ASN A 677 -47.66 -1.73 30.51
CA ASN A 677 -46.29 -1.99 30.10
C ASN A 677 -45.33 -1.73 31.28
N SER A 678 -44.04 -2.05 31.10
CA SER A 678 -43.00 -1.90 32.13
C SER A 678 -42.75 -0.46 32.60
N SER A 679 -43.27 0.56 31.89
CA SER A 679 -43.11 1.97 32.26
C SER A 679 -44.30 2.54 33.03
N ASN A 680 -45.49 1.97 32.90
CA ASN A 680 -46.73 2.52 33.45
C ASN A 680 -47.51 1.55 34.35
N TYR A 681 -47.01 0.32 34.59
CA TYR A 681 -47.75 -0.69 35.35
C TYR A 681 -48.20 -0.21 36.74
N ARG A 682 -47.38 0.57 37.47
CA ARG A 682 -47.74 1.13 38.78
C ARG A 682 -48.92 2.10 38.70
N GLN A 683 -48.93 2.95 37.68
CA GLN A 683 -50.00 3.92 37.47
C GLN A 683 -51.29 3.23 37.03
N ILE A 684 -51.19 2.23 36.16
CA ILE A 684 -52.34 1.46 35.73
C ILE A 684 -52.91 0.64 36.88
N ASP A 685 -52.06 0.07 37.73
CA ASP A 685 -52.51 -0.66 38.92
C ASP A 685 -53.32 0.23 39.88
N GLN A 686 -52.88 1.46 40.13
CA GLN A 686 -53.66 2.44 40.90
C GLN A 686 -55.01 2.76 40.25
N ASN A 687 -55.02 3.01 38.94
CA ASN A 687 -56.25 3.28 38.19
C ASN A 687 -57.22 2.08 38.22
N ILE A 688 -56.69 0.86 38.15
CA ILE A 688 -57.44 -0.39 38.25
C ILE A 688 -58.04 -0.55 39.64
N ALA A 689 -57.25 -0.35 40.71
CA ALA A 689 -57.73 -0.39 42.08
C ALA A 689 -58.85 0.65 42.33
N GLU A 690 -58.68 1.88 41.84
CA GLU A 690 -59.73 2.91 41.91
C GLU A 690 -60.99 2.54 41.11
N SER A 691 -60.83 1.96 39.92
CA SER A 691 -61.94 1.49 39.10
C SER A 691 -62.73 0.39 39.81
N LEU A 692 -62.04 -0.61 40.37
CA LEU A 692 -62.65 -1.68 41.17
C LEU A 692 -63.36 -1.12 42.40
N LYS A 693 -62.76 -0.14 43.10
CA LYS A 693 -63.40 0.57 44.23
C LYS A 693 -64.70 1.28 43.81
N LYS A 694 -64.72 1.92 42.64
CA LYS A 694 -65.93 2.55 42.08
C LYS A 694 -67.01 1.53 41.73
N ILE A 695 -66.62 0.36 41.19
CA ILE A 695 -67.55 -0.74 40.87
C ILE A 695 -68.17 -1.30 42.15
N ILE A 696 -67.35 -1.55 43.18
CA ILE A 696 -67.82 -1.99 44.50
C ILE A 696 -68.83 -0.97 45.06
N ALA A 697 -68.46 0.31 45.11
CA ALA A 697 -69.36 1.35 45.60
C ALA A 697 -70.68 1.41 44.80
N LYS A 698 -70.63 1.31 43.47
CA LYS A 698 -71.85 1.32 42.63
C LYS A 698 -72.78 0.14 42.95
N LYS A 699 -72.23 -1.04 43.23
CA LYS A 699 -73.00 -2.24 43.61
C LYS A 699 -73.54 -2.17 45.03
N THR A 700 -72.79 -1.62 45.97
CA THR A 700 -73.25 -1.43 47.37
C THR A 700 -74.54 -0.61 47.45
N TRP A 701 -74.68 0.42 46.61
CA TRP A 701 -75.78 1.41 46.71
C TRP A 701 -76.97 1.18 45.79
N ASN A 702 -76.90 0.20 44.89
CA ASN A 702 -78.00 -0.19 44.03
C ASN A 702 -78.45 -1.59 44.44
N PRO A 703 -79.50 -1.73 45.27
CA PRO A 703 -80.09 -3.04 45.51
C PRO A 703 -80.55 -3.59 44.15
N SER A 704 -79.89 -4.65 43.68
CA SER A 704 -80.42 -5.43 42.57
C SER A 704 -81.78 -5.97 43.01
N SER A 705 -82.80 -5.83 42.17
CA SER A 705 -84.18 -6.28 42.41
C SER A 705 -84.27 -7.78 42.78
N GLU A 706 -83.19 -8.51 42.56
CA GLU A 706 -82.94 -9.86 43.06
C GLU A 706 -82.18 -9.77 44.39
N ILE A 707 -82.90 -9.53 45.48
CA ILE A 707 -82.44 -9.99 46.79
C ILE A 707 -82.55 -11.51 46.73
N ASN A 708 -81.45 -12.15 46.33
CA ASN A 708 -81.29 -13.59 46.41
C ASN A 708 -81.49 -14.02 47.86
N SER A 709 -82.68 -14.52 48.18
CA SER A 709 -82.97 -15.54 49.19
C SER A 709 -82.15 -15.47 50.49
N SER A 710 -81.89 -14.29 51.05
CA SER A 710 -81.40 -14.21 52.42
C SER A 710 -82.58 -14.63 53.30
N GLN A 711 -82.47 -15.81 53.92
CA GLN A 711 -83.42 -16.26 54.93
C GLN A 711 -83.59 -15.13 55.95
N ALA A 712 -84.84 -14.79 56.26
CA ALA A 712 -85.12 -13.81 57.29
C ALA A 712 -84.48 -14.29 58.59
N GLU A 713 -83.57 -13.49 59.15
CA GLU A 713 -82.83 -13.84 60.34
C GLU A 713 -83.71 -13.63 61.57
N LYS A 714 -83.68 -14.58 62.51
CA LYS A 714 -84.46 -14.52 63.75
C LYS A 714 -83.78 -13.62 64.78
N PHE A 715 -84.54 -12.69 65.35
CA PHE A 715 -84.14 -11.82 66.46
C PHE A 715 -85.07 -12.04 67.65
N THR A 716 -84.52 -12.02 68.85
CA THR A 716 -85.25 -12.20 70.13
C THR A 716 -84.92 -11.07 71.09
N ALA A 717 -85.94 -10.40 71.63
CA ALA A 717 -85.78 -9.36 72.65
C ALA A 717 -86.63 -9.72 73.89
N GLY A 718 -85.97 -10.11 74.98
CA GLY A 718 -86.64 -10.68 76.16
C GLY A 718 -87.34 -12.01 75.88
N GLU A 719 -88.22 -12.45 76.78
CA GLU A 719 -88.93 -13.74 76.66
C GLU A 719 -90.18 -13.69 75.75
N ASN A 720 -90.68 -12.49 75.42
CA ASN A 720 -92.02 -12.31 74.83
C ASN A 720 -92.05 -11.64 73.44
N LEU A 721 -90.88 -11.39 72.81
CA LEU A 721 -90.80 -10.81 71.47
C LEU A 721 -89.79 -11.56 70.60
N GLU A 722 -90.31 -12.20 69.57
CA GLU A 722 -89.53 -12.75 68.46
C GLU A 722 -89.93 -12.02 67.18
N PHE A 723 -88.96 -11.75 66.32
CA PHE A 723 -89.22 -11.18 65.00
C PHE A 723 -88.12 -11.56 64.01
N TYR A 724 -88.42 -11.50 62.72
CA TYR A 724 -87.49 -11.85 61.65
C TYR A 724 -87.26 -10.65 60.74
N LEU A 725 -86.01 -10.43 60.35
CA LEU A 725 -85.61 -9.39 59.40
C LEU A 725 -84.66 -9.94 58.35
N GLN A 726 -84.82 -9.50 57.11
CA GLN A 726 -83.82 -9.69 56.07
C GLN A 726 -82.80 -8.56 56.14
N LEU A 727 -81.54 -8.92 56.42
CA LEU A 727 -80.44 -7.97 56.42
C LEU A 727 -79.88 -7.79 55.00
N PRO A 728 -79.37 -6.60 54.64
CA PRO A 728 -78.78 -6.36 53.35
C PRO A 728 -77.50 -7.17 53.18
N THR A 729 -77.41 -7.93 52.09
CA THR A 729 -76.25 -8.78 51.78
C THR A 729 -74.98 -7.95 51.59
N GLY A 730 -73.87 -8.40 52.18
CA GLY A 730 -72.56 -7.75 52.09
C GLY A 730 -72.31 -6.63 53.10
N TRP A 731 -73.27 -6.29 53.96
CA TRP A 731 -73.05 -5.32 55.04
C TRP A 731 -72.46 -6.03 56.28
N GLN A 732 -71.48 -5.38 56.93
CA GLN A 732 -70.71 -5.98 58.03
C GLN A 732 -71.31 -5.60 59.39
N ARG A 733 -71.40 -6.55 60.34
CA ARG A 733 -71.83 -6.26 61.72
C ARG A 733 -70.71 -5.56 62.48
N ALA A 734 -70.99 -4.41 63.08
CA ALA A 734 -70.00 -3.61 63.81
C ALA A 734 -70.12 -3.77 65.33
N ASN A 735 -71.33 -3.89 65.88
CA ASN A 735 -71.58 -4.06 67.31
C ASN A 735 -72.84 -4.91 67.55
N ASN A 736 -72.80 -5.83 68.52
CA ASN A 736 -73.96 -6.62 68.93
C ASN A 736 -74.04 -6.69 70.46
N THR A 737 -75.11 -6.14 71.03
CA THR A 737 -75.37 -6.22 72.47
C THR A 737 -76.70 -6.95 72.67
N LEU A 738 -76.62 -8.15 73.24
CA LEU A 738 -77.77 -9.03 73.52
C LEU A 738 -77.93 -9.16 75.04
N LYS A 739 -78.68 -8.24 75.64
CA LYS A 739 -79.30 -8.38 76.97
C LYS A 739 -80.77 -7.93 76.86
N GLU A 740 -81.44 -7.56 77.97
CA GLU A 740 -82.88 -7.22 78.02
C GLU A 740 -83.40 -6.30 76.89
N ASN A 741 -82.51 -5.52 76.26
CA ASN A 741 -82.73 -4.80 75.00
C ASN A 741 -81.78 -5.31 73.88
N LEU A 742 -82.32 -5.50 72.66
CA LEU A 742 -81.54 -5.86 71.47
C LEU A 742 -80.94 -4.59 70.84
N SER A 743 -79.64 -4.58 70.52
CA SER A 743 -79.04 -3.53 69.68
C SER A 743 -77.99 -4.13 68.73
N LEU A 744 -78.26 -4.04 67.43
CA LEU A 744 -77.39 -4.50 66.35
C LEU A 744 -77.03 -3.35 65.42
N GLU A 745 -75.74 -3.15 65.20
CA GLU A 745 -75.21 -2.18 64.23
C GLU A 745 -74.60 -2.90 63.03
N ILE A 746 -75.01 -2.51 61.83
CA ILE A 746 -74.55 -3.06 60.55
C ILE A 746 -74.03 -1.91 59.68
N VAL A 747 -72.86 -2.04 59.08
CA VAL A 747 -72.15 -0.98 58.36
C VAL A 747 -72.01 -1.37 56.89
N SER A 748 -72.15 -0.41 55.98
CA SER A 748 -72.00 -0.64 54.55
C SER A 748 -70.56 -1.04 54.18
N PRO A 749 -70.33 -1.82 53.11
CA PRO A 749 -68.99 -2.20 52.64
C PRO A 749 -67.99 -1.02 52.47
N ASP A 750 -68.50 0.14 52.09
CA ASP A 750 -67.71 1.37 51.92
C ASP A 750 -67.63 2.24 53.19
N ARG A 751 -68.25 1.79 54.30
CA ARG A 751 -68.30 2.43 55.62
C ARG A 751 -68.96 3.80 55.67
N ASP A 752 -69.66 4.19 54.60
CA ASP A 752 -70.32 5.49 54.47
C ASP A 752 -71.75 5.52 55.07
N ALA A 753 -72.33 4.35 55.40
CA ALA A 753 -73.58 4.26 56.15
C ALA A 753 -73.60 3.13 57.15
N LYS A 754 -74.57 3.23 58.07
CA LYS A 754 -74.89 2.18 59.02
C LYS A 754 -76.39 2.05 59.25
N ILE A 755 -76.83 0.85 59.59
CA ILE A 755 -78.18 0.50 60.00
C ILE A 755 -78.10 -0.02 61.42
N ILE A 756 -79.00 0.46 62.27
CA ILE A 756 -79.10 0.14 63.69
C ILE A 756 -80.49 -0.45 63.90
N ILE A 757 -80.54 -1.68 64.37
CA ILE A 757 -81.78 -2.36 64.77
C ILE A 757 -81.78 -2.42 66.28
N HIS A 758 -82.80 -1.84 66.89
CA HIS A 758 -82.94 -1.77 68.34
C HIS A 758 -84.32 -2.24 68.77
N ALA A 759 -84.45 -2.96 69.88
CA ALA A 759 -85.74 -3.31 70.46
C ALA A 759 -85.67 -3.17 71.98
N GLN A 760 -86.64 -2.46 72.56
CA GLN A 760 -86.70 -2.18 74.00
C GLN A 760 -88.12 -2.30 74.55
N LYS A 761 -88.24 -2.80 75.80
CA LYS A 761 -89.52 -2.85 76.52
C LYS A 761 -89.86 -1.47 77.07
N THR A 762 -91.11 -1.05 76.97
CA THR A 762 -91.50 0.31 77.38
C THR A 762 -92.98 0.40 77.73
N GLN A 763 -93.33 1.39 78.56
CA GLN A 763 -94.70 1.83 78.80
C GLN A 763 -94.96 3.23 78.22
N GLU A 764 -93.93 3.85 77.66
CA GLU A 764 -94.00 5.17 77.01
C GLU A 764 -94.57 5.05 75.60
N SER A 765 -95.11 6.15 75.08
CA SER A 765 -95.64 6.17 73.72
C SER A 765 -94.51 6.06 72.67
N VAL A 766 -94.81 5.47 71.51
CA VAL A 766 -93.86 5.36 70.38
C VAL A 766 -93.30 6.74 69.97
N GLU A 767 -94.07 7.82 70.14
CA GLU A 767 -93.65 9.18 69.80
C GLU A 767 -92.58 9.74 70.75
N GLU A 768 -92.72 9.47 72.05
CA GLU A 768 -91.73 9.82 73.09
C GLU A 768 -90.43 9.06 72.86
N ILE A 769 -90.53 7.77 72.57
CA ILE A 769 -89.38 6.92 72.25
C ILE A 769 -88.67 7.38 70.99
N SER A 770 -89.41 7.75 69.93
CA SER A 770 -88.82 8.33 68.72
C SER A 770 -88.03 9.61 69.03
N LYS A 771 -88.54 10.48 69.92
CA LYS A 771 -87.87 11.72 70.31
C LYS A 771 -86.62 11.45 71.15
N GLN A 772 -86.72 10.54 72.12
CA GLN A 772 -85.57 10.12 72.94
C GLN A 772 -84.48 9.47 72.09
N TRP A 773 -84.85 8.54 71.19
CA TRP A 773 -83.93 7.87 70.29
C TRP A 773 -83.19 8.86 69.38
N THR A 774 -83.94 9.77 68.76
CA THR A 774 -83.40 10.82 67.89
C THR A 774 -82.38 11.70 68.61
N ASN A 775 -82.73 12.17 69.82
CA ASN A 775 -81.86 13.01 70.63
C ASN A 775 -80.63 12.24 71.16
N SER A 776 -80.80 10.99 71.58
CA SER A 776 -79.71 10.16 72.10
C SER A 776 -78.62 9.89 71.05
N MET A 777 -79.02 9.84 69.77
CA MET A 777 -78.11 9.68 68.64
C MET A 777 -77.51 11.02 68.15
N GLY A 778 -77.88 12.15 68.76
CA GLY A 778 -77.40 13.49 68.41
C GLY A 778 -78.00 14.05 67.11
N PHE A 779 -79.23 13.65 66.76
CA PHE A 779 -79.96 14.15 65.59
C PHE A 779 -81.12 15.07 66.03
N GLU A 780 -81.48 16.02 65.16
CA GLU A 780 -82.68 16.85 65.32
C GLU A 780 -83.80 16.31 64.42
N PRO A 781 -85.04 16.19 64.91
CA PRO A 781 -86.16 15.66 64.13
C PRO A 781 -86.53 16.62 62.98
N LEU A 782 -86.66 16.08 61.76
CA LEU A 782 -87.08 16.82 60.56
C LEU A 782 -88.56 16.57 60.23
N SER A 783 -88.98 15.31 60.26
CA SER A 783 -90.36 14.92 59.95
C SER A 783 -90.74 13.67 60.71
N LYS A 784 -92.04 13.56 61.02
CA LYS A 784 -92.67 12.39 61.62
C LYS A 784 -93.97 12.12 60.87
N GLU A 785 -94.19 10.87 60.50
CA GLU A 785 -95.39 10.46 59.76
C GLU A 785 -95.83 9.08 60.27
N TRP A 786 -97.07 8.98 60.75
CA TRP A 786 -97.69 7.71 61.08
C TRP A 786 -98.19 7.02 59.81
N LYS A 787 -97.92 5.73 59.65
CA LYS A 787 -98.40 4.92 58.52
C LYS A 787 -99.01 3.62 58.99
N LYS A 788 -99.98 3.16 58.20
CA LYS A 788 -100.63 1.86 58.33
C LYS A 788 -100.40 1.06 57.06
N GLU A 789 -99.70 -0.07 57.15
CA GLU A 789 -99.42 -0.95 56.02
C GLU A 789 -99.48 -2.42 56.47
N LYS A 790 -100.26 -3.26 55.76
CA LYS A 790 -100.46 -4.69 56.08
C LYS A 790 -100.79 -4.96 57.57
N GLU A 791 -101.77 -4.23 58.11
CA GLU A 791 -102.24 -4.33 59.51
C GLU A 791 -101.24 -3.89 60.60
N LYS A 792 -100.13 -3.23 60.22
CA LYS A 792 -99.16 -2.67 61.16
C LYS A 792 -99.28 -1.15 61.21
N ASP A 793 -99.47 -0.60 62.40
CA ASP A 793 -99.36 0.84 62.65
C ASP A 793 -97.93 1.15 63.11
N PHE A 794 -97.24 2.04 62.40
CA PHE A 794 -95.84 2.36 62.68
C PHE A 794 -95.52 3.83 62.41
N LEU A 795 -94.49 4.31 63.09
CA LEU A 795 -94.02 5.69 62.99
C LEU A 795 -92.74 5.73 62.14
N ILE A 796 -92.75 6.55 61.08
CA ILE A 796 -91.54 6.90 60.33
C ILE A 796 -91.07 8.27 60.82
N SER A 797 -89.80 8.36 61.20
CA SER A 797 -89.17 9.64 61.52
C SER A 797 -87.89 9.85 60.72
N ALA A 798 -87.73 11.03 60.14
CA ALA A 798 -86.46 11.47 59.57
C ALA A 798 -85.84 12.54 60.48
N SER A 799 -84.53 12.52 60.63
CA SER A 799 -83.77 13.40 61.51
C SER A 799 -82.43 13.76 60.89
N LYS A 800 -81.87 14.92 61.23
CA LYS A 800 -80.61 15.43 60.66
C LYS A 800 -79.64 15.82 61.75
N ALA A 801 -78.37 15.50 61.54
CA ALA A 801 -77.27 15.93 62.41
C ALA A 801 -76.53 17.12 61.78
N THR A 802 -75.82 17.88 62.61
CA THR A 802 -75.01 19.04 62.21
C THR A 802 -73.88 18.69 61.23
N ASN A 803 -73.42 17.43 61.24
CA ASN A 803 -72.40 16.91 60.31
C ASN A 803 -72.94 16.53 58.91
N GLY A 804 -74.18 16.89 58.58
CA GLY A 804 -74.78 16.63 57.26
C GLY A 804 -75.20 15.17 57.03
N LYS A 805 -75.20 14.33 58.08
CA LYS A 805 -75.81 12.99 58.05
C LYS A 805 -77.32 13.08 58.30
N ILE A 806 -78.06 12.18 57.66
CA ILE A 806 -79.49 12.02 57.81
C ILE A 806 -79.73 10.64 58.43
N MET A 807 -80.60 10.60 59.43
CA MET A 807 -81.10 9.40 60.05
C MET A 807 -82.57 9.20 59.66
N GLY A 808 -82.90 8.04 59.10
CA GLY A 808 -84.27 7.59 58.89
C GLY A 808 -84.56 6.46 59.86
N SER A 809 -85.70 6.51 60.54
CA SER A 809 -86.08 5.49 61.53
C SER A 809 -87.51 5.02 61.32
N TYR A 810 -87.72 3.72 61.40
CA TYR A 810 -89.03 3.06 61.43
C TYR A 810 -89.23 2.48 62.83
N LEU A 811 -90.31 2.87 63.49
CA LEU A 811 -90.64 2.44 64.85
C LEU A 811 -92.00 1.74 64.86
N ILE A 812 -92.06 0.54 65.45
CA ILE A 812 -93.28 -0.26 65.57
C ILE A 812 -93.41 -0.85 66.98
N GLU A 813 -94.62 -0.82 67.54
CA GLU A 813 -94.93 -1.40 68.84
C GLU A 813 -95.53 -2.81 68.68
N LYS A 814 -95.02 -3.77 69.46
CA LYS A 814 -95.56 -5.14 69.54
C LYS A 814 -95.28 -5.74 70.92
N ASN A 815 -96.28 -6.35 71.55
CA ASN A 815 -96.18 -7.05 72.84
C ASN A 815 -95.52 -6.22 73.98
N GLY A 816 -95.73 -4.90 74.01
CA GLY A 816 -95.11 -3.99 75.01
C GLY A 816 -93.65 -3.63 74.72
N TYR A 817 -93.15 -3.92 73.52
CA TYR A 817 -91.84 -3.53 73.03
C TYR A 817 -91.96 -2.59 71.85
N VAL A 818 -90.99 -1.68 71.71
CA VAL A 818 -90.82 -0.87 70.50
C VAL A 818 -89.57 -1.31 69.76
N ILE A 819 -89.74 -1.72 68.51
CA ILE A 819 -88.66 -2.05 67.58
C ILE A 819 -88.35 -0.81 66.74
N ILE A 820 -87.08 -0.42 66.71
CA ILE A 820 -86.54 0.73 65.99
C ILE A 820 -85.57 0.21 64.93
N ILE A 821 -85.84 0.51 63.66
CA ILE A 821 -84.93 0.26 62.54
C ILE A 821 -84.48 1.62 62.02
N SER A 822 -83.29 2.03 62.42
CA SER A 822 -82.70 3.30 62.02
C SER A 822 -81.56 3.10 61.03
N GLY A 823 -81.42 4.00 60.08
CA GLY A 823 -80.23 4.05 59.24
C GLY A 823 -79.69 5.45 59.15
N ILE A 824 -78.36 5.55 59.21
CA ILE A 824 -77.59 6.78 59.17
C ILE A 824 -76.70 6.77 57.91
N ALA A 825 -76.85 7.78 57.07
CA ALA A 825 -76.02 8.01 55.89
C ALA A 825 -75.71 9.50 55.70
N SER A 826 -74.74 9.81 54.84
CA SER A 826 -74.60 11.18 54.32
C SER A 826 -75.82 11.59 53.49
N THR A 827 -76.09 12.90 53.38
CA THR A 827 -77.21 13.44 52.60
C THR A 827 -77.27 12.87 51.17
N LYS A 828 -76.13 12.65 50.52
CA LYS A 828 -76.04 12.11 49.15
C LYS A 828 -76.45 10.64 49.03
N ARG A 829 -76.23 9.85 50.09
CA ARG A 829 -76.48 8.39 50.11
C ARG A 829 -77.79 8.01 50.79
N TYR A 830 -78.42 8.96 51.48
CA TYR A 830 -79.65 8.73 52.24
C TYR A 830 -80.80 8.17 51.38
N SER A 831 -80.96 8.60 50.14
CA SER A 831 -82.01 8.07 49.25
C SER A 831 -81.83 6.58 48.94
N GLY A 832 -80.59 6.11 48.77
CA GLY A 832 -80.26 4.70 48.60
C GLY A 832 -80.40 3.91 49.89
N LEU A 833 -79.90 4.45 51.01
CA LEU A 833 -80.07 3.85 52.33
C LEU A 833 -81.55 3.68 52.71
N ASN A 834 -82.39 4.67 52.39
CA ASN A 834 -83.81 4.63 52.72
C ASN A 834 -84.55 3.52 51.97
N LYS A 835 -84.07 3.11 50.78
CA LYS A 835 -84.59 1.92 50.08
C LYS A 835 -84.30 0.66 50.89
N TYR A 836 -83.05 0.48 51.33
CA TYR A 836 -82.68 -0.64 52.20
C TYR A 836 -83.45 -0.63 53.53
N LEU A 837 -83.59 0.53 54.19
CA LEU A 837 -84.37 0.63 55.43
C LEU A 837 -85.83 0.23 55.21
N LYS A 838 -86.42 0.68 54.10
CA LYS A 838 -87.79 0.32 53.74
C LYS A 838 -87.92 -1.18 53.44
N GLU A 839 -86.96 -1.78 52.74
CA GLU A 839 -86.95 -3.22 52.45
C GLU A 839 -86.78 -4.06 53.73
N ILE A 840 -85.83 -3.70 54.60
CA ILE A 840 -85.63 -4.34 55.90
C ILE A 840 -86.92 -4.25 56.72
N PHE A 841 -87.51 -3.06 56.83
CA PHE A 841 -88.76 -2.90 57.56
C PHE A 841 -89.92 -3.69 56.93
N ASN A 842 -90.01 -3.75 55.60
CA ASN A 842 -91.02 -4.54 54.90
C ASN A 842 -90.84 -6.06 55.09
N SER A 843 -89.60 -6.51 55.31
CA SER A 843 -89.29 -7.91 55.63
C SER A 843 -89.62 -8.30 57.07
N LEU A 844 -89.91 -7.31 57.95
CA LEU A 844 -90.23 -7.55 59.35
C LEU A 844 -91.44 -8.48 59.47
N THR A 845 -91.27 -9.61 60.12
CA THR A 845 -92.35 -10.54 60.49
C THR A 845 -92.22 -10.90 61.97
N PHE A 846 -93.33 -11.20 62.63
CA PHE A 846 -93.40 -11.51 64.06
C PHE A 846 -93.76 -12.96 64.26
#